data_AF-A0A6M5JB66-F1
#
_entry.id   AF-A0A6M5JB66-F1
#
_cell.length_a   1.000
_cell.length_b   1.000
_cell.length_c   1.000
_cell.angle_alpha   90.00
_cell.angle_beta   90.00
_cell.angle_gamma   90.00
#
_symmetry.space_group_name_H-M   'P 1'
#
loop_
_entity.id
_entity.type
_entity.pdbx_description
1 polymer ?
#
loop_
_entity_poly.entity_id
_entity_poly.type
_entity_poly.pdbx_seq_one_letter_code
_entity_poly.pdbx_strand_id
1 'polypeptide(L)'
;MRAKYWLATLGGFGLAITAVQAASPPDLETFLAYPFLSGLTAPAQGGRLAWIENRQGKRSVWLAKGADLAATRLAGTGLDDGMELGELTFSPDGRILAWVRGGGEHNGWAASLPPPNPASAVVQPTQSVWVSVDGAAPIEVAEGAEPALSSTGRLAFIKGNQAWTVALTPGAKPEKLFYDRGHVGELVWSPDGSKLAFVSRRGDHSFVGIYAGPDVPIRWLAPATAYDGDFAWSPDGTRIAFVRREGEPDGLASPLAETPNPFSLWVAEVTANRARKIWESPKTLDGSYPEVPDGMFVQWMAGDRIVFRAEMDGWPHLYALPAAGGTPKLLTPGAFMVEHVTATPDGKSLIYDANTGATPGDVDRRHLYRVSVDGGAPVALTRGVEGEFTAAAVSDDRLAYVGAPATGAMRVMLAGAKGAAHPIGEAGAPYAPSGMVVPQPVTFTAADGTTIHGQLFAAKGGSAHKPGLVFVHGGPPRQMLAGWAYREYYAHSYAMNQYYAAHGYVVLSVNYRLGIGYGRAFQHPAKGGIAGNSEYQDVQAGARFLAATNGVDPARIGIWGGSYGGLLTAHALAHDSATFKAGVDFHGVHDWSLFPSLISKPDRYEQGDYEAAMKSAFESSPEAALKGWTSPVLLIAGDDDRNVRFDQTVDLARRLRAQGTPYETFILPNEIHGFLRYESWLRADEVSVEFLGRTLKP
;
A
#
# COMPACT_ATOMS: atom_id res chain seq x y z
N MET A 1 24.51 66.83 69.93
CA MET A 1 24.70 65.51 69.26
C MET A 1 23.42 65.17 68.54
N ARG A 2 23.46 65.01 67.21
CA ARG A 2 22.26 64.79 66.37
C ARG A 2 21.83 63.31 66.45
N ALA A 3 20.63 63.06 66.96
CA ALA A 3 19.98 61.75 66.89
C ALA A 3 19.37 61.54 65.49
N LYS A 4 19.61 60.38 64.88
CA LYS A 4 18.95 59.93 63.65
C LYS A 4 18.24 58.60 63.92
N TYR A 5 16.98 58.58 63.47
CA TYR A 5 16.00 57.51 63.54
C TYR A 5 16.35 56.33 62.63
N TRP A 6 15.98 55.12 63.06
CA TRP A 6 15.85 53.95 62.20
C TRP A 6 14.38 53.80 61.79
N LEU A 7 14.11 53.72 60.49
CA LEU A 7 12.85 53.20 59.93
C LEU A 7 13.20 52.06 58.97
N ALA A 8 12.59 50.90 59.21
CA ALA A 8 12.69 49.71 58.38
C ALA A 8 11.70 49.79 57.21
N THR A 9 12.17 49.50 56.00
CA THR A 9 11.34 49.29 54.80
C THR A 9 11.22 47.81 54.49
N LEU A 10 9.97 47.32 54.43
CA LEU A 10 9.59 46.00 53.93
C LEU A 10 9.68 45.99 52.39
N GLY A 11 10.52 45.11 51.84
CA GLY A 11 10.59 44.84 50.40
C GLY A 11 9.59 43.75 49.99
N GLY A 12 8.63 44.10 49.12
CA GLY A 12 7.74 43.14 48.47
C GLY A 12 8.43 42.42 47.32
N PHE A 13 8.47 41.10 47.37
CA PHE A 13 8.86 40.25 46.24
C PHE A 13 7.66 40.09 45.29
N GLY A 14 7.71 40.73 44.12
CA GLY A 14 6.82 40.42 43.02
C GLY A 14 7.29 39.17 42.29
N LEU A 15 6.47 38.11 42.29
CA LEU A 15 6.67 36.98 41.37
C LEU A 15 6.34 37.46 39.94
N ALA A 16 7.36 37.60 39.11
CA ALA A 16 7.19 37.73 37.67
C ALA A 16 6.78 36.35 37.11
N ILE A 17 5.49 36.19 36.82
CA ILE A 17 4.99 35.08 35.99
C ILE A 17 5.40 35.40 34.56
N THR A 18 6.52 34.84 34.10
CA THR A 18 6.83 34.80 32.67
C THR A 18 5.82 33.88 32.00
N ALA A 19 4.83 34.46 31.33
CA ALA A 19 3.97 33.71 30.42
C ALA A 19 4.87 33.13 29.32
N VAL A 20 5.09 31.80 29.36
CA VAL A 20 5.67 31.09 28.24
C VAL A 20 4.65 31.17 27.10
N GLN A 21 4.93 32.03 26.13
CA GLN A 21 4.14 32.11 24.91
C GLN A 21 4.34 30.78 24.18
N ALA A 22 3.28 29.96 24.12
CA ALA A 22 3.33 28.70 23.38
C ALA A 22 3.72 29.01 21.93
N ALA A 23 4.77 28.34 21.44
CA ALA A 23 5.18 28.50 20.05
C ALA A 23 4.02 28.14 19.12
N SER A 24 3.82 28.93 18.05
CA SER A 24 2.84 28.59 17.01
C SER A 24 3.14 27.20 16.45
N PRO A 25 2.12 26.39 16.11
CA PRO A 25 2.35 25.10 15.45
C PRO A 25 3.11 25.31 14.13
N PRO A 26 3.96 24.35 13.72
CA PRO A 26 4.67 24.41 12.43
C PRO A 26 3.72 24.48 11.23
N ASP A 27 4.21 25.00 10.11
CA ASP A 27 3.46 25.04 8.86
C ASP A 27 3.25 23.65 8.23
N LEU A 28 2.42 23.62 7.19
CA LEU A 28 2.06 22.39 6.48
C LEU A 28 3.26 21.73 5.81
N GLU A 29 4.16 22.50 5.20
CA GLU A 29 5.39 21.98 4.59
C GLU A 29 6.25 21.20 5.58
N THR A 30 6.34 21.68 6.83
CA THR A 30 7.07 20.99 7.90
C THR A 30 6.46 19.61 8.21
N PHE A 31 5.13 19.47 8.21
CA PHE A 31 4.47 18.17 8.40
C PHE A 31 4.62 17.27 7.17
N LEU A 32 4.61 17.81 5.95
CA LEU A 32 4.73 17.03 4.71
C LEU A 32 6.18 16.71 4.30
N ALA A 33 7.19 17.19 5.04
CA ALA A 33 8.61 16.93 4.78
C ALA A 33 9.11 15.55 5.27
N TYR A 34 8.22 14.62 5.60
CA TYR A 34 8.60 13.28 6.07
C TYR A 34 9.30 12.49 4.96
N PRO A 35 10.30 11.64 5.28
CA PRO A 35 10.77 10.65 4.34
C PRO A 35 9.78 9.51 4.22
N PHE A 36 9.48 9.10 2.99
CA PHE A 36 8.84 7.83 2.70
C PHE A 36 9.88 6.84 2.15
N LEU A 37 9.83 5.60 2.61
CA LEU A 37 10.76 4.55 2.23
C LEU A 37 10.00 3.41 1.54
N SER A 38 10.51 2.97 0.40
CA SER A 38 9.91 1.87 -0.37
C SER A 38 10.98 1.02 -1.07
N GLY A 39 10.57 -0.13 -1.61
CA GLY A 39 11.44 -0.99 -2.40
C GLY A 39 12.67 -1.52 -1.65
N LEU A 40 12.59 -1.66 -0.32
CA LEU A 40 13.70 -2.18 0.48
C LEU A 40 14.01 -3.63 0.06
N THR A 41 15.21 -3.86 -0.45
CA THR A 41 15.59 -5.15 -1.04
C THR A 41 17.06 -5.47 -0.79
N ALA A 42 17.35 -6.77 -0.67
CA ALA A 42 18.69 -7.32 -0.50
C ALA A 42 18.88 -8.53 -1.44
N PRO A 43 20.09 -8.72 -2.01
CA PRO A 43 20.43 -9.93 -2.74
C PRO A 43 20.66 -11.10 -1.79
N ALA A 44 20.56 -12.32 -2.31
CA ALA A 44 20.88 -13.54 -1.56
C ALA A 44 22.35 -13.58 -1.10
N GLN A 45 23.25 -12.90 -1.83
CA GLN A 45 24.68 -12.84 -1.56
C GLN A 45 25.23 -11.43 -1.75
N GLY A 46 26.37 -11.14 -1.12
CA GLY A 46 27.14 -9.93 -1.44
C GLY A 46 27.01 -8.77 -0.45
N GLY A 47 26.22 -8.91 0.62
CA GLY A 47 26.19 -7.93 1.73
C GLY A 47 25.85 -6.52 1.27
N ARG A 48 24.80 -6.40 0.46
CA ARG A 48 24.30 -5.14 -0.09
C ARG A 48 22.83 -4.97 0.27
N LEU A 49 22.37 -3.74 0.23
CA LEU A 49 20.98 -3.38 0.47
C LEU A 49 20.64 -2.16 -0.38
N ALA A 50 19.44 -2.09 -0.92
CA ALA A 50 18.96 -0.91 -1.64
C ALA A 50 17.52 -0.58 -1.24
N TRP A 51 17.16 0.69 -1.37
CA TRP A 51 15.81 1.19 -1.16
C TRP A 51 15.60 2.49 -1.93
N ILE A 52 14.34 2.90 -2.04
CA ILE A 52 13.95 4.22 -2.52
C ILE A 52 13.60 5.08 -1.31
N GLU A 53 14.07 6.31 -1.34
CA GLU A 53 13.59 7.37 -0.44
C GLU A 53 12.88 8.44 -1.26
N ASN A 54 11.67 8.83 -0.85
CA ASN A 54 11.01 10.05 -1.31
C ASN A 54 11.00 11.09 -0.19
N ARG A 55 11.44 12.31 -0.49
CA ARG A 55 11.30 13.48 0.37
C ARG A 55 10.78 14.64 -0.47
N GLN A 56 9.55 15.07 -0.21
CA GLN A 56 8.91 16.17 -0.94
C GLN A 56 9.01 15.98 -2.47
N GLY A 57 8.68 14.78 -2.95
CA GLY A 57 8.70 14.42 -4.37
C GLY A 57 10.08 14.11 -4.95
N LYS A 58 11.16 14.42 -4.21
CA LYS A 58 12.56 14.18 -4.63
C LYS A 58 12.95 12.74 -4.33
N ARG A 59 12.64 11.87 -5.28
CA ARG A 59 12.90 10.43 -5.20
C ARG A 59 14.37 10.10 -5.44
N SER A 60 14.91 9.15 -4.71
CA SER A 60 16.31 8.72 -4.83
C SER A 60 16.48 7.24 -4.53
N VAL A 61 17.34 6.57 -5.32
CA VAL A 61 17.80 5.20 -5.02
C VAL A 61 19.00 5.29 -4.09
N TRP A 62 18.92 4.58 -2.98
CA TRP A 62 20.01 4.42 -2.03
C TRP A 62 20.62 3.03 -2.15
N LEU A 63 21.94 2.95 -2.02
CA LEU A 63 22.70 1.70 -1.98
C LEU A 63 23.58 1.68 -0.74
N ALA A 64 23.45 0.64 0.06
CA ALA A 64 24.32 0.33 1.18
C ALA A 64 25.18 -0.89 0.88
N LYS A 65 26.46 -0.83 1.23
CA LYS A 65 27.46 -1.86 0.91
C LYS A 65 28.53 -2.01 1.98
N GLY A 66 29.24 -3.14 1.94
CA GLY A 66 30.32 -3.46 2.87
C GLY A 66 29.80 -4.06 4.19
N ALA A 67 30.72 -4.43 5.09
CA ALA A 67 30.37 -5.10 6.33
C ALA A 67 29.39 -4.29 7.19
N ASP A 68 29.60 -2.96 7.25
CA ASP A 68 28.79 -2.03 8.04
C ASP A 68 27.56 -1.51 7.28
N LEU A 69 27.34 -1.93 6.03
CA LEU A 69 26.28 -1.41 5.15
C LEU A 69 26.26 0.13 5.11
N ALA A 70 27.42 0.73 4.82
CA ALA A 70 27.52 2.17 4.65
C ALA A 70 26.69 2.60 3.44
N ALA A 71 25.71 3.48 3.69
CA ALA A 71 24.71 3.90 2.72
C ALA A 71 25.13 5.16 1.97
N THR A 72 24.87 5.17 0.66
CA THR A 72 25.10 6.33 -0.22
C THR A 72 23.95 6.49 -1.18
N ARG A 73 23.60 7.73 -1.51
CA ARG A 73 22.65 8.03 -2.60
C ARG A 73 23.28 7.63 -3.93
N LEU A 74 22.69 6.66 -4.61
CA LEU A 74 23.18 6.10 -5.87
C LEU A 74 22.60 6.84 -7.09
N ALA A 75 21.32 7.18 -7.04
CA ALA A 75 20.60 7.86 -8.10
C ALA A 75 19.55 8.83 -7.55
N GLY A 76 19.18 9.83 -8.34
CA GLY A 76 18.14 10.80 -8.02
C GLY A 76 18.38 12.13 -8.73
N THR A 77 17.33 12.76 -9.24
CA THR A 77 17.42 14.07 -9.92
C THR A 77 17.50 15.22 -8.93
N GLY A 78 17.04 15.01 -7.68
CA GLY A 78 16.86 16.07 -6.69
C GLY A 78 15.66 16.99 -7.00
N LEU A 79 14.85 16.64 -7.99
CA LEU A 79 13.68 17.39 -8.44
C LEU A 79 12.40 16.65 -8.06
N ASP A 80 11.33 17.42 -7.85
CA ASP A 80 9.95 16.93 -7.83
C ASP A 80 9.44 16.87 -9.28
N ASP A 81 9.95 15.91 -10.04
CA ASP A 81 9.67 15.75 -11.47
C ASP A 81 8.46 14.83 -11.75
N GLY A 82 7.84 14.29 -10.69
CA GLY A 82 6.70 13.37 -10.78
C GLY A 82 7.04 12.04 -11.45
N MET A 83 8.32 11.68 -11.57
CA MET A 83 8.75 10.40 -12.12
C MET A 83 8.99 9.41 -10.99
N GLU A 84 8.13 8.40 -10.91
CA GLU A 84 8.29 7.34 -9.91
C GLU A 84 9.61 6.58 -10.04
N LEU A 85 10.08 6.06 -8.92
CA LEU A 85 11.11 5.03 -8.87
C LEU A 85 10.46 3.77 -8.29
N GLY A 86 10.70 2.62 -8.91
CA GLY A 86 10.09 1.37 -8.47
C GLY A 86 10.87 0.15 -8.90
N GLU A 87 10.37 -1.02 -8.51
CA GLU A 87 10.83 -2.32 -9.02
C GLU A 87 12.34 -2.57 -8.81
N LEU A 88 12.86 -2.19 -7.64
CA LEU A 88 14.25 -2.44 -7.30
C LEU A 88 14.52 -3.94 -7.23
N THR A 89 15.51 -4.39 -7.98
CA THR A 89 15.90 -5.80 -8.02
C THR A 89 17.41 -5.95 -8.14
N PHE A 90 17.96 -6.91 -7.42
CA PHE A 90 19.37 -7.27 -7.53
C PHE A 90 19.56 -8.50 -8.41
N SER A 91 20.71 -8.61 -9.07
CA SER A 91 21.22 -9.90 -9.50
C SER A 91 21.48 -10.78 -8.27
N PRO A 92 21.39 -12.12 -8.38
CA PRO A 92 21.58 -13.02 -7.23
C PRO A 92 22.89 -12.84 -6.46
N ASP A 93 23.96 -12.43 -7.14
CA ASP A 93 25.29 -12.13 -6.56
C ASP A 93 25.41 -10.72 -5.97
N GLY A 94 24.36 -9.90 -6.08
CA GLY A 94 24.29 -8.52 -5.58
C GLY A 94 25.07 -7.50 -6.40
N ARG A 95 25.69 -7.89 -7.51
CA ARG A 95 26.56 -6.98 -8.29
C ARG A 95 25.78 -5.99 -9.12
N ILE A 96 24.65 -6.38 -9.68
CA ILE A 96 23.82 -5.53 -10.54
C ILE A 96 22.58 -5.15 -9.75
N LEU A 97 22.30 -3.86 -9.65
CA LEU A 97 21.03 -3.33 -9.18
C LEU A 97 20.29 -2.74 -10.38
N ALA A 98 19.05 -3.16 -10.60
CA ALA A 98 18.14 -2.58 -11.59
C ALA A 98 16.93 -1.96 -10.90
N TRP A 99 16.34 -0.94 -11.53
CA TRP A 99 15.09 -0.31 -11.12
C TRP A 99 14.40 0.32 -12.33
N VAL A 100 13.14 0.67 -12.16
CA VAL A 100 12.35 1.41 -13.15
C VAL A 100 12.25 2.86 -12.72
N ARG A 101 12.42 3.78 -13.68
CA ARG A 101 12.10 5.20 -13.53
C ARG A 101 10.97 5.59 -14.48
N GLY A 102 9.96 6.26 -13.95
CA GLY A 102 8.73 6.59 -14.66
C GLY A 102 7.69 5.47 -14.63
N GLY A 103 6.52 5.75 -15.20
CA GLY A 103 5.32 4.94 -15.00
C GLY A 103 4.48 5.47 -13.83
N GLY A 104 3.46 4.72 -13.43
CA GLY A 104 2.61 5.02 -12.27
C GLY A 104 1.64 3.88 -11.99
N GLU A 105 0.96 3.92 -10.85
CA GLU A 105 -0.12 2.96 -10.58
C GLU A 105 -1.23 3.13 -11.63
N HIS A 106 -1.65 2.02 -12.23
CA HIS A 106 -2.66 2.00 -13.28
C HIS A 106 -3.67 0.91 -12.96
N ASN A 107 -4.96 1.21 -13.10
CA ASN A 107 -5.95 0.14 -13.25
C ASN A 107 -5.85 -0.45 -14.66
N GLY A 108 -6.33 -1.68 -14.84
CA GLY A 108 -6.15 -2.44 -16.09
C GLY A 108 -6.60 -1.72 -17.36
N TRP A 109 -7.58 -0.81 -17.30
CA TRP A 109 -8.02 -0.01 -18.45
C TRP A 109 -7.01 1.07 -18.87
N ALA A 110 -6.19 1.55 -17.94
CA ALA A 110 -5.18 2.59 -18.17
C ALA A 110 -3.81 2.02 -18.54
N ALA A 111 -3.64 0.70 -18.54
CA ALA A 111 -2.36 0.02 -18.82
C ALA A 111 -1.80 0.32 -20.23
N SER A 112 -2.65 0.75 -21.17
CA SER A 112 -2.22 1.15 -22.53
C SER A 112 -1.91 2.64 -22.68
N LEU A 113 -2.14 3.45 -21.65
CA LEU A 113 -1.84 4.87 -21.69
C LEU A 113 -0.33 5.10 -21.58
N PRO A 114 0.21 6.17 -22.20
CA PRO A 114 1.62 6.53 -22.02
C PRO A 114 1.91 6.89 -20.55
N PRO A 115 3.18 6.91 -20.11
CA PRO A 115 3.54 7.31 -18.76
C PRO A 115 2.93 8.66 -18.37
N PRO A 116 2.51 8.84 -17.09
CA PRO A 116 1.95 10.10 -16.61
C PRO A 116 2.89 11.29 -16.84
N ASN A 117 2.31 12.48 -17.03
CA ASN A 117 3.06 13.73 -17.21
C ASN A 117 2.60 14.83 -16.24
N PRO A 118 2.66 14.58 -14.91
CA PRO A 118 2.18 15.54 -13.90
C PRO A 118 3.00 16.85 -13.92
N ALA A 119 4.24 16.81 -14.41
CA ALA A 119 5.09 17.98 -14.57
C ALA A 119 4.73 18.85 -15.79
N SER A 120 3.74 18.44 -16.59
CA SER A 120 3.37 19.09 -17.86
C SER A 120 4.60 19.32 -18.78
N ALA A 121 5.50 18.34 -18.82
CA ALA A 121 6.70 18.38 -19.65
C ALA A 121 6.31 18.46 -21.13
N VAL A 122 7.06 19.26 -21.89
CA VAL A 122 6.85 19.43 -23.34
C VAL A 122 7.26 18.20 -24.16
N VAL A 123 8.01 17.28 -23.54
CA VAL A 123 8.38 15.98 -24.10
C VAL A 123 7.69 14.90 -23.29
N GLN A 124 7.06 13.94 -23.97
CA GLN A 124 6.39 12.80 -23.34
C GLN A 124 7.38 12.03 -22.45
N PRO A 125 7.10 11.89 -21.13
CA PRO A 125 7.91 11.07 -20.25
C PRO A 125 7.94 9.60 -20.69
N THR A 126 9.07 8.95 -20.44
CA THR A 126 9.28 7.52 -20.70
C THR A 126 9.28 6.73 -19.40
N GLN A 127 8.92 5.45 -19.49
CA GLN A 127 9.17 4.46 -18.45
C GLN A 127 10.39 3.66 -18.88
N SER A 128 11.47 3.72 -18.09
CA SER A 128 12.76 3.14 -18.48
C SER A 128 13.39 2.33 -17.35
N VAL A 129 14.08 1.26 -17.75
CA VAL A 129 14.93 0.44 -16.89
C VAL A 129 16.31 1.09 -16.78
N TRP A 130 16.76 1.24 -15.55
CA TRP A 130 18.07 1.74 -15.17
C TRP A 130 18.85 0.66 -14.44
N VAL A 131 20.17 0.68 -14.59
CA VAL A 131 21.05 -0.28 -13.90
C VAL A 131 22.29 0.39 -13.32
N SER A 132 22.80 -0.17 -12.24
CA SER A 132 24.12 0.12 -11.69
C SER A 132 24.86 -1.20 -11.46
N VAL A 133 26.08 -1.29 -11.98
CA VAL A 133 26.97 -2.44 -11.78
C VAL A 133 28.00 -2.10 -10.72
N ASP A 134 28.09 -2.92 -9.69
CA ASP A 134 28.96 -2.78 -8.52
C ASP A 134 28.79 -1.46 -7.74
N GLY A 135 27.71 -0.71 -7.98
CA GLY A 135 27.48 0.62 -7.42
C GLY A 135 28.17 1.75 -8.20
N ALA A 136 28.53 1.51 -9.47
CA ALA A 136 28.99 2.54 -10.39
C ALA A 136 27.85 3.50 -10.78
N ALA A 137 28.19 4.57 -11.50
CA ALA A 137 27.21 5.53 -12.00
C ALA A 137 26.08 4.81 -12.77
N PRO A 138 24.81 5.06 -12.42
CA PRO A 138 23.66 4.52 -13.11
C PRO A 138 23.64 4.82 -14.61
N ILE A 139 23.14 3.87 -15.40
CA ILE A 139 22.87 4.06 -16.82
C ILE A 139 21.43 3.65 -17.15
N GLU A 140 20.76 4.42 -18.00
CA GLU A 140 19.53 3.99 -18.65
C GLU A 140 19.89 2.95 -19.71
N VAL A 141 19.22 1.79 -19.69
CA VAL A 141 19.51 0.69 -20.63
C VAL A 141 18.43 0.47 -21.67
N ALA A 142 17.16 0.71 -21.33
CA ALA A 142 16.03 0.56 -22.24
C ALA A 142 14.75 1.19 -21.67
N GLU A 143 13.84 1.63 -22.54
CA GLU A 143 12.43 1.79 -22.18
C GLU A 143 11.80 0.43 -21.84
N GLY A 144 11.06 0.34 -20.74
CA GLY A 144 10.42 -0.88 -20.26
C GLY A 144 10.26 -0.92 -18.74
N ALA A 145 9.74 -2.03 -18.24
CA ALA A 145 9.50 -2.31 -16.83
C ALA A 145 9.78 -3.79 -16.50
N GLU A 146 9.49 -4.21 -15.27
CA GLU A 146 9.66 -5.57 -14.73
C GLU A 146 11.06 -6.17 -15.00
N PRO A 147 12.15 -5.52 -14.54
CA PRO A 147 13.49 -6.06 -14.72
C PRO A 147 13.66 -7.37 -13.95
N ALA A 148 14.30 -8.36 -14.59
CA ALA A 148 14.68 -9.63 -13.99
C ALA A 148 16.15 -9.95 -14.33
N LEU A 149 16.99 -10.09 -13.30
CA LEU A 149 18.42 -10.30 -13.43
C LEU A 149 18.80 -11.76 -13.17
N SER A 150 19.56 -12.35 -14.08
CA SER A 150 20.08 -13.72 -13.93
C SER A 150 21.35 -13.76 -13.08
N SER A 151 21.71 -14.94 -12.56
CA SER A 151 23.00 -15.20 -11.91
C SER A 151 24.20 -15.09 -12.86
N THR A 152 23.96 -15.03 -14.18
CA THR A 152 24.97 -14.82 -15.22
C THR A 152 25.07 -13.35 -15.68
N GLY A 153 24.34 -12.44 -15.04
CA GLY A 153 24.36 -11.01 -15.35
C GLY A 153 23.53 -10.61 -16.57
N ARG A 154 22.60 -11.47 -17.02
CA ARG A 154 21.65 -11.16 -18.09
C ARG A 154 20.43 -10.45 -17.54
N LEU A 155 19.98 -9.40 -18.23
CA LEU A 155 18.76 -8.68 -17.93
C LEU A 155 17.64 -9.13 -18.87
N ALA A 156 16.50 -9.53 -18.31
CA ALA A 156 15.23 -9.56 -19.02
C ALA A 156 14.33 -8.44 -18.49
N PHE A 157 13.45 -7.90 -19.33
CA PHE A 157 12.47 -6.89 -18.93
C PHE A 157 11.26 -6.93 -19.86
N ILE A 158 10.16 -6.28 -19.46
CA ILE A 158 8.93 -6.18 -20.23
C ILE A 158 8.87 -4.85 -21.00
N LYS A 159 8.58 -4.94 -22.29
CA LYS A 159 8.22 -3.78 -23.12
C LYS A 159 7.13 -4.17 -24.11
N GLY A 160 6.00 -3.48 -24.06
CA GLY A 160 4.84 -3.74 -24.91
C GLY A 160 4.31 -5.17 -24.78
N ASN A 161 4.14 -5.63 -23.53
CA ASN A 161 3.63 -6.97 -23.18
C ASN A 161 4.48 -8.14 -23.68
N GLN A 162 5.77 -7.92 -23.94
CA GLN A 162 6.72 -8.92 -24.44
C GLN A 162 8.01 -8.88 -23.63
N ALA A 163 8.75 -9.99 -23.60
CA ALA A 163 10.06 -10.08 -22.96
C ALA A 163 11.18 -9.60 -23.89
N TRP A 164 12.04 -8.73 -23.36
CA TRP A 164 13.20 -8.14 -24.03
C TRP A 164 14.46 -8.33 -23.20
N THR A 165 15.62 -8.17 -23.84
CA THR A 165 16.94 -8.14 -23.22
C THR A 165 17.75 -7.01 -23.82
N VAL A 166 18.74 -6.53 -23.07
CA VAL A 166 19.71 -5.54 -23.54
C VAL A 166 21.04 -5.76 -22.82
N ALA A 167 22.15 -5.51 -23.51
CA ALA A 167 23.46 -5.51 -22.88
C ALA A 167 23.57 -4.34 -21.89
N LEU A 168 24.24 -4.57 -20.75
CA LEU A 168 24.38 -3.58 -19.67
C LEU A 168 25.48 -2.56 -19.96
N THR A 169 25.45 -1.99 -21.16
CA THR A 169 26.41 -0.99 -21.64
C THR A 169 25.66 0.17 -22.31
N PRO A 170 26.11 1.42 -22.14
CA PRO A 170 25.44 2.57 -22.74
C PRO A 170 25.23 2.43 -24.25
N GLY A 171 24.02 2.73 -24.73
CA GLY A 171 23.68 2.73 -26.15
C GLY A 171 23.51 1.33 -26.79
N ALA A 172 23.55 0.26 -26.00
CA ALA A 172 23.17 -1.06 -26.48
C ALA A 172 21.70 -1.05 -26.98
N LYS A 173 21.44 -1.76 -28.07
CA LYS A 173 20.09 -1.85 -28.64
C LYS A 173 19.32 -2.99 -27.97
N PRO A 174 18.12 -2.75 -27.43
CA PRO A 174 17.27 -3.81 -26.93
C PRO A 174 16.80 -4.75 -28.03
N GLU A 175 16.67 -6.03 -27.70
CA GLU A 175 16.14 -7.07 -28.58
C GLU A 175 15.06 -7.90 -27.87
N LYS A 176 14.07 -8.38 -28.64
CA LYS A 176 13.06 -9.30 -28.10
C LYS A 176 13.73 -10.63 -27.78
N LEU A 177 13.51 -11.16 -26.58
CA LEU A 177 14.00 -12.48 -26.19
C LEU A 177 13.29 -13.60 -26.98
N PHE A 178 11.98 -13.44 -27.14
CA PHE A 178 11.13 -14.33 -27.92
C PHE A 178 9.83 -13.61 -28.31
N TYR A 179 9.08 -14.20 -29.25
CA TYR A 179 7.71 -13.80 -29.53
C TYR A 179 6.74 -14.68 -28.76
N ASP A 180 5.75 -14.05 -28.13
CA ASP A 180 4.57 -14.72 -27.61
C ASP A 180 3.30 -13.94 -27.98
N ARG A 181 2.21 -14.64 -28.32
CA ARG A 181 0.93 -13.97 -28.64
C ARG A 181 0.31 -13.27 -27.41
N GLY A 182 0.68 -13.68 -26.18
CA GLY A 182 0.01 -13.28 -24.95
C GLY A 182 0.67 -12.07 -24.31
N HIS A 183 0.15 -11.68 -23.15
CA HIS A 183 0.78 -10.65 -22.34
C HIS A 183 1.79 -11.33 -21.39
N VAL A 184 3.07 -11.13 -21.69
CA VAL A 184 4.17 -11.69 -20.92
C VAL A 184 4.44 -10.84 -19.68
N GLY A 185 4.63 -11.48 -18.52
CA GLY A 185 5.04 -10.86 -17.26
C GLY A 185 5.60 -11.90 -16.28
N GLU A 186 5.84 -11.51 -15.04
CA GLU A 186 6.37 -12.40 -13.97
C GLU A 186 7.67 -13.11 -14.41
N LEU A 187 8.64 -12.34 -14.86
CA LEU A 187 9.91 -12.87 -15.36
C LEU A 187 10.80 -13.35 -14.20
N VAL A 188 11.15 -14.65 -14.17
CA VAL A 188 12.06 -15.20 -13.16
C VAL A 188 13.07 -16.16 -13.79
N TRP A 189 14.35 -15.81 -13.71
CA TRP A 189 15.44 -16.68 -14.16
C TRP A 189 15.58 -17.91 -13.27
N SER A 190 15.95 -19.05 -13.87
CA SER A 190 16.38 -20.23 -13.14
C SER A 190 17.60 -19.92 -12.26
N PRO A 191 17.85 -20.66 -11.17
CA PRO A 191 18.98 -20.40 -10.27
C PRO A 191 20.35 -20.33 -10.99
N ASP A 192 20.55 -21.16 -12.02
CA ASP A 192 21.75 -21.19 -12.87
C ASP A 192 21.78 -20.10 -13.96
N GLY A 193 20.70 -19.31 -14.11
CA GLY A 193 20.56 -18.26 -15.10
C GLY A 193 20.43 -18.75 -16.55
N SER A 194 20.23 -20.06 -16.77
CA SER A 194 20.18 -20.65 -18.11
C SER A 194 18.78 -20.62 -18.75
N LYS A 195 17.72 -20.47 -17.95
CA LYS A 195 16.32 -20.46 -18.42
C LYS A 195 15.55 -19.31 -17.79
N LEU A 196 14.54 -18.83 -18.49
CA LEU A 196 13.62 -17.81 -18.01
C LEU A 196 12.22 -18.42 -17.94
N ALA A 197 11.64 -18.43 -16.75
CA ALA A 197 10.23 -18.69 -16.57
C ALA A 197 9.43 -17.38 -16.64
N PHE A 198 8.20 -17.47 -17.13
CA PHE A 198 7.31 -16.33 -17.31
C PHE A 198 5.84 -16.78 -17.31
N VAL A 199 4.94 -15.84 -17.04
CA VAL A 199 3.49 -16.01 -17.24
C VAL A 199 3.08 -15.38 -18.56
N SER A 200 2.26 -16.10 -19.34
CA SER A 200 1.62 -15.62 -20.56
C SER A 200 0.10 -15.52 -20.33
N ARG A 201 -0.41 -14.30 -20.14
CA ARG A 201 -1.86 -14.04 -19.96
C ARG A 201 -2.56 -13.95 -21.30
N ARG A 202 -3.73 -14.58 -21.43
CA ARG A 202 -4.51 -14.71 -22.68
C ARG A 202 -5.92 -14.11 -22.61
N GLY A 203 -6.22 -13.42 -21.51
CA GLY A 203 -7.56 -12.95 -21.19
C GLY A 203 -8.13 -13.84 -20.09
N ASP A 204 -8.93 -14.83 -20.48
CA ASP A 204 -9.65 -15.75 -19.58
C ASP A 204 -8.79 -16.87 -18.98
N HIS A 205 -7.56 -17.04 -19.46
CA HIS A 205 -6.61 -18.04 -18.97
C HIS A 205 -5.18 -17.54 -19.06
N SER A 206 -4.26 -18.29 -18.46
CA SER A 206 -2.83 -18.00 -18.51
C SER A 206 -2.01 -19.29 -18.47
N PHE A 207 -0.76 -19.19 -18.94
CA PHE A 207 0.18 -20.30 -18.95
C PHE A 207 1.51 -19.92 -18.33
N VAL A 208 2.15 -20.85 -17.62
CA VAL A 208 3.56 -20.76 -17.25
C VAL A 208 4.43 -21.32 -18.39
N GLY A 209 5.34 -20.50 -18.91
CA GLY A 209 6.25 -20.85 -20.01
C GLY A 209 7.72 -20.84 -19.59
N ILE A 210 8.54 -21.61 -20.30
CA ILE A 210 10.00 -21.66 -20.13
C ILE A 210 10.69 -21.34 -21.44
N TYR A 211 11.50 -20.29 -21.42
CA TYR A 211 12.42 -19.92 -22.48
C TYR A 211 13.83 -20.42 -22.15
N ALA A 212 14.44 -21.17 -23.08
CA ALA A 212 15.75 -21.80 -22.89
C ALA A 212 16.78 -21.40 -23.97
N GLY A 213 16.50 -20.35 -24.74
CA GLY A 213 17.36 -19.85 -25.81
C GLY A 213 16.61 -19.64 -27.14
N PRO A 214 17.20 -18.92 -28.10
CA PRO A 214 16.52 -18.50 -29.34
C PRO A 214 16.14 -19.66 -30.27
N ASP A 215 16.92 -20.74 -30.26
CA ASP A 215 16.71 -21.91 -31.12
C ASP A 215 15.87 -23.02 -30.44
N VAL A 216 15.36 -22.76 -29.24
CA VAL A 216 14.56 -23.71 -28.46
C VAL A 216 13.13 -23.20 -28.37
N PRO A 217 12.13 -23.96 -28.88
CA PRO A 217 10.73 -23.60 -28.71
C PRO A 217 10.37 -23.40 -27.24
N ILE A 218 9.50 -22.42 -26.97
CA ILE A 218 8.93 -22.20 -25.64
C ILE A 218 8.28 -23.49 -25.15
N ARG A 219 8.60 -23.88 -23.92
CA ARG A 219 7.97 -25.01 -23.25
C ARG A 219 6.89 -24.52 -22.30
N TRP A 220 5.65 -24.93 -22.54
CA TRP A 220 4.51 -24.63 -21.68
C TRP A 220 4.32 -25.71 -20.63
N LEU A 221 4.24 -25.33 -19.36
CA LEU A 221 4.13 -26.27 -18.24
C LEU A 221 2.68 -26.67 -18.02
N ALA A 222 2.31 -27.86 -18.49
CA ALA A 222 0.99 -28.46 -18.32
C ALA A 222 -0.20 -27.52 -18.62
N PRO A 223 -0.23 -26.85 -19.79
CA PRO A 223 -1.26 -25.87 -20.12
C PRO A 223 -2.68 -26.45 -19.99
N ALA A 224 -3.60 -25.66 -19.47
CA ALA A 224 -4.99 -26.04 -19.26
C ALA A 224 -5.94 -24.85 -19.52
N THR A 225 -7.25 -25.09 -19.43
CA THR A 225 -8.30 -24.04 -19.50
C THR A 225 -8.38 -23.24 -18.19
N ALA A 226 -7.23 -22.92 -17.60
CA ALA A 226 -7.09 -22.50 -16.22
C ALA A 226 -6.21 -21.25 -16.15
N TYR A 227 -6.21 -20.59 -15.01
CA TYR A 227 -5.32 -19.46 -14.75
C TYR A 227 -4.09 -19.95 -13.99
N ASP A 228 -2.98 -20.12 -14.71
CA ASP A 228 -1.68 -20.49 -14.16
C ASP A 228 -0.80 -19.25 -13.92
N GLY A 229 -0.23 -19.14 -12.73
CA GLY A 229 0.65 -18.04 -12.33
C GLY A 229 1.33 -18.34 -11.00
N ASP A 230 1.89 -17.30 -10.36
CA ASP A 230 2.43 -17.37 -9.01
C ASP A 230 3.34 -18.60 -8.84
N PHE A 231 4.56 -18.51 -9.36
CA PHE A 231 5.43 -19.67 -9.48
C PHE A 231 6.78 -19.48 -8.79
N ALA A 232 7.41 -20.61 -8.44
CA ALA A 232 8.73 -20.63 -7.83
C ALA A 232 9.58 -21.78 -8.39
N TRP A 233 10.83 -21.48 -8.76
CA TRP A 233 11.82 -22.48 -9.13
C TRP A 233 12.25 -23.32 -7.92
N SER A 234 12.47 -24.62 -8.12
CA SER A 234 13.25 -25.41 -7.16
C SER A 234 14.69 -24.89 -7.10
N PRO A 235 15.38 -25.01 -5.95
CA PRO A 235 16.76 -24.54 -5.79
C PRO A 235 17.76 -25.13 -6.82
N ASP A 236 17.48 -26.32 -7.34
CA ASP A 236 18.28 -26.99 -8.37
C ASP A 236 17.89 -26.59 -9.82
N GLY A 237 16.84 -25.79 -10.01
CA GLY A 237 16.34 -25.35 -11.32
C GLY A 237 15.69 -26.45 -12.17
N THR A 238 15.43 -27.63 -11.61
CA THR A 238 14.87 -28.77 -12.36
C THR A 238 13.34 -28.81 -12.35
N ARG A 239 12.71 -28.17 -11.35
CA ARG A 239 11.26 -28.16 -11.14
C ARG A 239 10.75 -26.74 -10.91
N ILE A 240 9.47 -26.55 -11.17
CA ILE A 240 8.72 -25.33 -10.85
C ILE A 240 7.46 -25.71 -10.10
N ALA A 241 7.21 -25.02 -8.99
CA ALA A 241 5.92 -25.02 -8.33
C ALA A 241 5.11 -23.83 -8.86
N PHE A 242 3.82 -24.02 -9.11
CA PHE A 242 2.95 -22.94 -9.58
C PHE A 242 1.53 -23.10 -9.04
N VAL A 243 0.79 -22.00 -9.00
CA VAL A 243 -0.62 -21.98 -8.62
C VAL A 243 -1.48 -22.09 -9.87
N ARG A 244 -2.54 -22.89 -9.74
CA ARG A 244 -3.60 -23.01 -10.75
C ARG A 244 -4.95 -22.67 -10.12
N ARG A 245 -5.61 -21.67 -10.68
CA ARG A 245 -7.01 -21.29 -10.39
C ARG A 245 -7.90 -21.69 -11.57
N GLU A 246 -9.20 -21.66 -11.38
CA GLU A 246 -10.13 -21.76 -12.50
C GLU A 246 -9.87 -20.60 -13.49
N GLY A 247 -10.20 -20.79 -14.77
CA GLY A 247 -10.18 -19.68 -15.73
C GLY A 247 -11.10 -18.56 -15.27
N GLU A 248 -10.88 -17.33 -15.76
CA GLU A 248 -11.69 -16.18 -15.37
C GLU A 248 -13.19 -16.47 -15.59
N PRO A 249 -14.04 -16.07 -14.64
CA PRO A 249 -15.46 -16.29 -14.76
C PRO A 249 -15.98 -15.55 -15.98
N ASP A 250 -17.01 -16.12 -16.55
CA ASP A 250 -17.59 -15.73 -17.81
C ASP A 250 -18.48 -14.46 -17.68
N GLY A 251 -18.44 -13.80 -16.52
CA GLY A 251 -19.21 -12.62 -16.17
C GLY A 251 -20.63 -12.92 -15.66
N LEU A 252 -21.02 -14.20 -15.51
CA LEU A 252 -22.33 -14.58 -14.97
C LEU A 252 -22.38 -14.74 -13.45
N ALA A 253 -21.21 -14.85 -12.81
CA ALA A 253 -21.12 -14.91 -11.37
C ALA A 253 -21.61 -13.59 -10.76
N SER A 254 -22.45 -13.70 -9.73
CA SER A 254 -23.00 -12.54 -9.04
C SER A 254 -21.88 -11.70 -8.41
N PRO A 255 -21.74 -10.41 -8.74
CA PRO A 255 -20.80 -9.53 -8.06
C PRO A 255 -21.32 -9.07 -6.69
N LEU A 256 -22.57 -9.41 -6.34
CA LEU A 256 -23.21 -9.02 -5.07
C LEU A 256 -22.99 -10.03 -3.94
N ALA A 257 -22.46 -11.20 -4.23
CA ALA A 257 -22.23 -12.26 -3.26
C ALA A 257 -20.86 -12.89 -3.47
N GLU A 258 -20.18 -13.17 -2.35
CA GLU A 258 -18.96 -13.96 -2.41
C GLU A 258 -19.24 -15.39 -2.83
N THR A 259 -18.41 -15.89 -3.72
CA THR A 259 -18.40 -17.29 -4.14
C THR A 259 -17.03 -17.90 -3.87
N PRO A 260 -16.95 -19.18 -3.46
CA PRO A 260 -15.66 -19.84 -3.28
C PRO A 260 -14.83 -19.79 -4.56
N ASN A 261 -13.56 -19.37 -4.47
CA ASN A 261 -12.60 -19.34 -5.58
C ASN A 261 -11.41 -20.26 -5.27
N PRO A 262 -11.58 -21.60 -5.30
CA PRO A 262 -10.52 -22.52 -4.91
C PRO A 262 -9.34 -22.48 -5.88
N PHE A 263 -8.15 -22.73 -5.34
CA PHE A 263 -6.91 -22.90 -6.10
C PHE A 263 -6.24 -24.25 -5.80
N SER A 264 -5.29 -24.63 -6.66
CA SER A 264 -4.48 -25.82 -6.52
C SER A 264 -2.99 -25.53 -6.71
N LEU A 265 -2.15 -26.30 -6.02
CA LEU A 265 -0.70 -26.23 -6.14
C LEU A 265 -0.20 -27.36 -7.02
N TRP A 266 0.69 -27.03 -7.95
CA TRP A 266 1.26 -27.98 -8.90
C TRP A 266 2.78 -27.93 -8.85
N VAL A 267 3.41 -29.06 -9.17
CA VAL A 267 4.85 -29.17 -9.39
C VAL A 267 5.09 -29.76 -10.78
N ALA A 268 5.88 -29.06 -11.59
CA ALA A 268 6.24 -29.46 -12.94
C ALA A 268 7.75 -29.71 -13.07
N GLU A 269 8.11 -30.81 -13.74
CA GLU A 269 9.46 -31.12 -14.19
C GLU A 269 9.78 -30.32 -15.46
N VAL A 270 10.80 -29.47 -15.39
CA VAL A 270 11.13 -28.49 -16.44
C VAL A 270 11.54 -29.17 -17.74
N THR A 271 12.22 -30.33 -17.69
CA THR A 271 12.70 -31.05 -18.87
C THR A 271 11.77 -32.15 -19.34
N ALA A 272 11.10 -32.85 -18.41
CA ALA A 272 10.25 -33.99 -18.73
C ALA A 272 8.82 -33.61 -19.13
N ASN A 273 8.44 -32.34 -19.01
CA ASN A 273 7.09 -31.82 -19.24
C ASN A 273 6.00 -32.64 -18.53
N ARG A 274 6.29 -33.07 -17.30
CA ARG A 274 5.36 -33.77 -16.42
C ARG A 274 5.02 -32.85 -15.27
N ALA A 275 3.74 -32.55 -15.08
CA ALA A 275 3.26 -31.81 -13.93
C ALA A 275 2.29 -32.65 -13.11
N ARG A 276 2.25 -32.37 -11.81
CA ARG A 276 1.39 -33.07 -10.85
C ARG A 276 0.78 -32.06 -9.90
N LYS A 277 -0.53 -32.14 -9.70
CA LYS A 277 -1.23 -31.48 -8.60
C LYS A 277 -0.75 -32.10 -7.29
N ILE A 278 -0.20 -31.27 -6.40
CA ILE A 278 0.32 -31.71 -5.09
C ILE A 278 -0.68 -31.46 -3.96
N TRP A 279 -1.58 -30.50 -4.15
CA TRP A 279 -2.64 -30.14 -3.21
C TRP A 279 -3.72 -29.27 -3.87
N GLU A 280 -4.93 -29.25 -3.29
CA GLU A 280 -6.06 -28.40 -3.68
C GLU A 280 -6.71 -27.85 -2.41
N SER A 281 -7.07 -26.57 -2.46
CA SER A 281 -7.76 -25.88 -1.36
C SER A 281 -9.20 -26.39 -1.15
N PRO A 282 -9.75 -26.26 0.07
CA PRO A 282 -11.16 -26.51 0.32
C PRO A 282 -12.06 -25.64 -0.57
N LYS A 283 -13.18 -26.19 -1.05
CA LYS A 283 -14.18 -25.45 -1.84
C LYS A 283 -15.12 -24.64 -0.92
N THR A 284 -14.54 -23.76 -0.13
CA THR A 284 -15.20 -22.88 0.84
C THR A 284 -14.71 -21.45 0.66
N LEU A 285 -15.41 -20.46 1.22
CA LEU A 285 -14.98 -19.07 1.15
C LEU A 285 -13.57 -18.87 1.73
N ASP A 286 -13.30 -19.46 2.91
CA ASP A 286 -11.99 -19.41 3.56
C ASP A 286 -10.90 -20.22 2.81
N GLY A 287 -11.31 -21.13 1.92
CA GLY A 287 -10.40 -21.88 1.05
C GLY A 287 -10.09 -21.17 -0.27
N SER A 288 -10.67 -19.99 -0.50
CA SER A 288 -10.47 -19.25 -1.73
C SER A 288 -9.04 -18.75 -1.87
N TYR A 289 -8.63 -18.50 -3.12
CA TYR A 289 -7.39 -17.80 -3.44
C TYR A 289 -7.40 -16.41 -2.76
N PRO A 290 -6.52 -16.15 -1.78
CA PRO A 290 -6.51 -14.89 -1.05
C PRO A 290 -6.00 -13.73 -1.90
N GLU A 291 -6.35 -12.51 -1.50
CA GLU A 291 -5.64 -11.32 -1.98
C GLU A 291 -4.28 -11.21 -1.26
N VAL A 292 -3.22 -10.96 -2.03
CA VAL A 292 -1.84 -10.84 -1.52
C VAL A 292 -1.16 -9.60 -2.08
N PRO A 293 -1.51 -8.40 -1.56
CA PRO A 293 -1.15 -7.11 -2.16
C PRO A 293 0.35 -6.75 -2.08
N ASP A 294 1.13 -7.54 -1.35
CA ASP A 294 2.58 -7.46 -1.12
C ASP A 294 3.37 -8.55 -1.89
N GLY A 295 2.71 -9.39 -2.70
CA GLY A 295 3.32 -10.09 -3.84
C GLY A 295 3.86 -11.51 -3.62
N MET A 296 4.17 -11.97 -2.40
CA MET A 296 4.66 -13.36 -2.22
C MET A 296 3.52 -14.37 -2.07
N PHE A 297 3.04 -15.03 -3.13
CA PHE A 297 2.05 -16.10 -2.96
C PHE A 297 2.67 -17.46 -2.61
N VAL A 298 3.59 -17.96 -3.44
CA VAL A 298 4.24 -19.28 -3.29
C VAL A 298 5.76 -19.16 -3.31
N GLN A 299 6.45 -20.03 -2.56
CA GLN A 299 7.90 -20.12 -2.56
C GLN A 299 8.39 -21.56 -2.40
N TRP A 300 9.46 -21.92 -3.11
CA TRP A 300 10.17 -23.17 -2.92
C TRP A 300 11.28 -23.00 -1.89
N MET A 301 11.22 -23.78 -0.81
CA MET A 301 12.07 -23.63 0.37
C MET A 301 12.91 -24.88 0.63
N ALA A 302 13.83 -24.78 1.58
CA ALA A 302 14.70 -25.87 1.99
C ALA A 302 13.91 -27.12 2.43
N GLY A 303 14.52 -28.30 2.27
CA GLY A 303 13.87 -29.58 2.61
C GLY A 303 12.81 -30.02 1.59
N ASP A 304 12.87 -29.49 0.37
CA ASP A 304 11.91 -29.74 -0.71
C ASP A 304 10.46 -29.38 -0.34
N ARG A 305 10.28 -28.20 0.25
CA ARG A 305 9.00 -27.69 0.74
C ARG A 305 8.46 -26.58 -0.15
N ILE A 306 7.15 -26.56 -0.30
CA ILE A 306 6.40 -25.45 -0.88
C ILE A 306 5.73 -24.70 0.27
N VAL A 307 6.02 -23.41 0.38
CA VAL A 307 5.31 -22.50 1.29
C VAL A 307 4.39 -21.61 0.47
N PHE A 308 3.17 -21.40 0.94
CA PHE A 308 2.17 -20.58 0.27
C PHE A 308 1.29 -19.81 1.27
N ARG A 309 0.55 -18.82 0.78
CA ARG A 309 -0.44 -18.06 1.56
C ARG A 309 -1.86 -18.54 1.34
N ALA A 310 -2.65 -18.57 2.41
CA ALA A 310 -4.07 -18.90 2.39
C ALA A 310 -4.79 -18.34 3.62
N GLU A 311 -6.12 -18.31 3.59
CA GLU A 311 -6.99 -17.82 4.67
C GLU A 311 -7.83 -18.95 5.32
N MET A 312 -7.37 -20.20 5.21
CA MET A 312 -8.15 -21.39 5.59
C MET A 312 -8.53 -21.46 7.08
N ASP A 313 -7.87 -20.67 7.94
CA ASP A 313 -8.15 -20.54 9.37
C ASP A 313 -8.74 -19.16 9.75
N GLY A 314 -9.22 -18.41 8.76
CA GLY A 314 -9.86 -17.10 8.92
C GLY A 314 -8.89 -15.92 8.94
N TRP A 315 -7.58 -16.18 8.75
CA TRP A 315 -6.52 -15.18 8.73
C TRP A 315 -5.53 -15.45 7.58
N PRO A 316 -5.00 -14.41 6.92
CA PRO A 316 -4.02 -14.58 5.84
C PRO A 316 -2.68 -15.05 6.41
N HIS A 317 -2.42 -16.35 6.31
CA HIS A 317 -1.33 -17.05 6.99
C HIS A 317 -0.46 -17.86 6.03
N LEU A 318 0.70 -18.28 6.55
CA LEU A 318 1.64 -19.13 5.85
C LEU A 318 1.37 -20.61 6.12
N TYR A 319 1.37 -21.39 5.05
CA TYR A 319 1.19 -22.84 5.08
C TYR A 319 2.33 -23.52 4.33
N ALA A 320 2.79 -24.68 4.82
CA ALA A 320 3.86 -25.45 4.19
C ALA A 320 3.46 -26.90 3.91
N LEU A 321 3.88 -27.44 2.77
CA LEU A 321 3.77 -28.86 2.45
C LEU A 321 5.01 -29.36 1.69
N PRO A 322 5.29 -30.67 1.67
CA PRO A 322 6.31 -31.22 0.78
C PRO A 322 5.96 -30.97 -0.70
N ALA A 323 6.95 -30.76 -1.55
CA ALA A 323 6.76 -30.75 -3.01
C ALA A 323 6.28 -32.12 -3.53
N ALA A 324 6.46 -33.18 -2.74
CA ALA A 324 5.83 -34.49 -2.93
C ALA A 324 4.31 -34.49 -2.69
N GLY A 325 3.70 -33.39 -2.25
CA GLY A 325 2.29 -33.31 -1.86
C GLY A 325 2.03 -33.78 -0.43
N GLY A 326 0.80 -33.58 0.03
CA GLY A 326 0.35 -33.93 1.38
C GLY A 326 -0.53 -32.85 1.99
N THR A 327 -0.84 -33.01 3.27
CA THR A 327 -1.62 -32.03 4.04
C THR A 327 -0.75 -30.82 4.40
N PRO A 328 -1.17 -29.59 4.06
CA PRO A 328 -0.47 -28.39 4.49
C PRO A 328 -0.43 -28.25 6.00
N LYS A 329 0.72 -27.78 6.50
CA LYS A 329 0.95 -27.41 7.89
C LYS A 329 0.85 -25.90 8.03
N LEU A 330 -0.03 -25.43 8.90
CA LEU A 330 -0.08 -24.02 9.29
C LEU A 330 1.20 -23.62 10.04
N LEU A 331 1.89 -22.59 9.55
CA LEU A 331 3.14 -22.08 10.13
C LEU A 331 2.91 -20.92 11.11
N THR A 332 1.90 -20.08 10.87
CA THR A 332 1.71 -18.82 11.59
C THR A 332 0.39 -18.73 12.36
N PRO A 333 0.01 -19.71 13.21
CA PRO A 333 -1.30 -19.72 13.85
C PRO A 333 -1.51 -18.52 14.78
N GLY A 334 -2.73 -17.97 14.79
CA GLY A 334 -3.14 -16.90 15.72
C GLY A 334 -4.13 -15.91 15.12
N ALA A 335 -4.62 -14.98 15.93
CA ALA A 335 -5.55 -13.94 15.49
C ALA A 335 -4.78 -12.69 15.01
N PHE A 336 -4.02 -12.84 13.91
CA PHE A 336 -3.23 -11.77 13.30
C PHE A 336 -3.05 -12.04 11.80
N MET A 337 -2.73 -11.00 11.04
CA MET A 337 -2.43 -11.06 9.62
C MET A 337 -0.92 -11.12 9.38
N VAL A 338 -0.50 -11.85 8.33
CA VAL A 338 0.89 -11.91 7.85
C VAL A 338 1.05 -11.08 6.58
N GLU A 339 2.03 -10.16 6.58
CA GLU A 339 2.39 -9.28 5.46
C GLU A 339 3.92 -9.22 5.23
N HIS A 340 4.32 -8.70 4.08
CA HIS A 340 5.67 -8.49 3.55
C HIS A 340 6.63 -9.64 3.87
N VAL A 341 6.31 -10.81 3.31
CA VAL A 341 7.05 -12.05 3.58
C VAL A 341 8.30 -12.12 2.72
N THR A 342 9.43 -12.49 3.34
CA THR A 342 10.71 -12.75 2.66
C THR A 342 11.37 -14.01 3.22
N ALA A 343 12.12 -14.74 2.40
CA ALA A 343 12.87 -15.92 2.83
C ALA A 343 14.24 -15.55 3.40
N THR A 344 14.75 -16.36 4.33
CA THR A 344 16.17 -16.35 4.66
C THR A 344 17.00 -16.91 3.49
N PRO A 345 18.26 -16.46 3.28
CA PRO A 345 19.10 -16.95 2.20
C PRO A 345 19.26 -18.48 2.17
N ASP A 346 19.32 -19.13 3.33
CA ASP A 346 19.36 -20.60 3.43
C ASP A 346 18.04 -21.33 3.12
N GLY A 347 16.94 -20.58 2.92
CA GLY A 347 15.62 -21.10 2.61
C GLY A 347 14.96 -21.90 3.75
N LYS A 348 15.48 -21.84 4.98
CA LYS A 348 14.92 -22.62 6.11
C LYS A 348 13.88 -21.86 6.92
N SER A 349 13.80 -20.54 6.75
CA SER A 349 12.86 -19.70 7.48
C SER A 349 12.25 -18.62 6.58
N LEU A 350 11.10 -18.12 7.00
CA LEU A 350 10.46 -16.93 6.47
C LEU A 350 10.48 -15.85 7.54
N ILE A 351 10.68 -14.61 7.10
CA ILE A 351 10.54 -13.40 7.88
C ILE A 351 9.32 -12.66 7.34
N TYR A 352 8.50 -12.13 8.22
CA TYR A 352 7.28 -11.43 7.86
C TYR A 352 6.96 -10.37 8.91
N ASP A 353 6.12 -9.40 8.56
CA ASP A 353 5.49 -8.53 9.53
C ASP A 353 4.06 -8.95 9.84
N ALA A 354 3.66 -8.73 11.08
CA ALA A 354 2.34 -9.09 11.56
C ALA A 354 1.79 -8.04 12.52
N ASN A 355 0.47 -7.92 12.55
CA ASN A 355 -0.25 -7.03 13.45
C ASN A 355 -0.50 -7.68 14.82
N THR A 356 0.58 -8.16 15.41
CA THR A 356 0.62 -8.70 16.77
C THR A 356 2.01 -8.47 17.35
N GLY A 357 2.11 -8.22 18.66
CA GLY A 357 3.36 -7.77 19.27
C GLY A 357 3.54 -8.25 20.70
N ALA A 358 4.61 -7.76 21.33
CA ALA A 358 4.84 -7.96 22.76
C ALA A 358 3.75 -7.29 23.62
N THR A 359 3.05 -6.29 23.07
CA THR A 359 1.88 -5.67 23.68
C THR A 359 0.64 -6.52 23.34
N PRO A 360 -0.08 -7.08 24.33
CA PRO A 360 -1.31 -7.82 24.05
C PRO A 360 -2.36 -6.95 23.33
N GLY A 361 -2.97 -7.48 22.27
CA GLY A 361 -4.01 -6.77 21.50
C GLY A 361 -3.49 -5.70 20.53
N ASP A 362 -2.20 -5.71 20.22
CA ASP A 362 -1.57 -4.74 19.32
C ASP A 362 -1.86 -5.01 17.83
N VAL A 363 -3.09 -4.69 17.42
CA VAL A 363 -3.60 -4.92 16.07
C VAL A 363 -3.33 -3.77 15.10
N ASP A 364 -2.88 -2.62 15.60
CA ASP A 364 -2.71 -1.36 14.84
C ASP A 364 -1.25 -1.02 14.52
N ARG A 365 -0.30 -1.87 14.92
CA ARG A 365 1.11 -1.78 14.53
C ARG A 365 1.54 -3.00 13.72
N ARG A 366 2.77 -2.99 13.25
CA ARG A 366 3.44 -4.13 12.60
C ARG A 366 4.71 -4.44 13.34
N HIS A 367 4.95 -5.74 13.52
CA HIS A 367 6.15 -6.27 14.17
C HIS A 367 6.69 -7.44 13.37
N LEU A 368 8.01 -7.60 13.38
CA LEU A 368 8.69 -8.62 12.59
C LEU A 368 8.78 -9.93 13.34
N TYR A 369 8.49 -11.02 12.63
CA TYR A 369 8.58 -12.39 13.11
C TYR A 369 9.37 -13.24 12.13
N ARG A 370 9.88 -14.35 12.67
CA ARG A 370 10.50 -15.42 11.89
C ARG A 370 9.81 -16.74 12.20
N VAL A 371 9.56 -17.53 11.17
CA VAL A 371 9.03 -18.90 11.31
C VAL A 371 9.85 -19.89 10.47
N SER A 372 10.09 -21.08 11.01
CA SER A 372 10.76 -22.17 10.28
C SER A 372 9.78 -22.85 9.32
N VAL A 373 10.28 -23.27 8.15
CA VAL A 373 9.50 -24.06 7.18
C VAL A 373 9.15 -25.47 7.66
N ASP A 374 9.86 -25.97 8.67
CA ASP A 374 9.52 -27.21 9.37
C ASP A 374 8.43 -27.01 10.45
N GLY A 375 8.03 -25.75 10.69
CA GLY A 375 7.08 -25.31 11.70
C GLY A 375 7.69 -25.11 13.09
N GLY A 376 6.82 -24.95 14.09
CA GLY A 376 7.20 -24.51 15.43
C GLY A 376 6.59 -23.15 15.75
N ALA A 377 6.84 -22.61 16.94
CA ALA A 377 6.33 -21.30 17.32
C ALA A 377 7.10 -20.19 16.57
N PRO A 378 6.41 -19.21 15.96
CA PRO A 378 7.06 -18.02 15.43
C PRO A 378 7.87 -17.28 16.50
N VAL A 379 9.00 -16.71 16.09
CA VAL A 379 9.92 -15.98 16.95
C VAL A 379 9.85 -14.51 16.59
N ALA A 380 9.45 -13.66 17.55
CA ALA A 380 9.50 -12.21 17.39
C ALA A 380 10.95 -11.75 17.21
N LEU A 381 11.20 -11.02 16.12
CA LEU A 381 12.49 -10.37 15.81
C LEU A 381 12.55 -8.95 16.36
N THR A 382 11.39 -8.28 16.41
CA THR A 382 11.24 -6.97 17.03
C THR A 382 10.31 -7.04 18.24
N ARG A 383 10.47 -6.08 19.15
CA ARG A 383 9.68 -5.93 20.38
C ARG A 383 9.40 -4.46 20.68
N GLY A 384 9.56 -3.61 19.66
CA GLY A 384 9.51 -2.16 19.82
C GLY A 384 8.10 -1.64 20.04
N VAL A 385 8.04 -0.32 20.21
CA VAL A 385 6.78 0.44 20.33
C VAL A 385 6.48 1.27 19.07
N GLU A 386 7.29 1.13 18.03
CA GLU A 386 7.10 1.76 16.72
C GLU A 386 6.59 0.75 15.68
N GLY A 387 6.23 1.21 14.48
CA GLY A 387 5.90 0.31 13.37
C GLY A 387 7.18 -0.28 12.76
N GLU A 388 7.17 -1.58 12.49
CA GLU A 388 8.32 -2.34 11.98
C GLU A 388 7.85 -3.28 10.85
N PHE A 389 8.17 -2.96 9.60
CA PHE A 389 7.62 -3.65 8.43
C PHE A 389 8.61 -3.70 7.25
N THR A 390 8.23 -4.46 6.20
CA THR A 390 8.97 -4.56 4.93
C THR A 390 10.42 -4.98 5.14
N ALA A 391 10.63 -6.21 5.61
CA ALA A 391 11.95 -6.71 5.94
C ALA A 391 12.72 -7.24 4.71
N ALA A 392 14.04 -7.07 4.69
CA ALA A 392 14.96 -7.67 3.72
C ALA A 392 16.07 -8.45 4.44
N ALA A 393 16.18 -9.75 4.16
CA ALA A 393 17.22 -10.60 4.72
C ALA A 393 18.57 -10.30 4.07
N VAL A 394 19.51 -9.74 4.83
CA VAL A 394 20.87 -9.40 4.36
C VAL A 394 21.79 -10.63 4.43
N SER A 395 21.60 -11.46 5.45
CA SER A 395 22.23 -12.76 5.65
C SER A 395 21.32 -13.61 6.54
N ASP A 396 21.72 -14.85 6.84
CA ASP A 396 20.97 -15.72 7.74
C ASP A 396 20.82 -15.16 9.17
N ASP A 397 21.70 -14.22 9.56
CA ASP A 397 21.80 -13.62 10.88
C ASP A 397 21.65 -12.09 10.90
N ARG A 398 21.40 -11.45 9.75
CA ARG A 398 21.21 -10.00 9.65
C ARG A 398 19.99 -9.66 8.82
N LEU A 399 19.24 -8.67 9.29
CA LEU A 399 17.99 -8.20 8.69
C LEU A 399 18.01 -6.69 8.61
N ALA A 400 17.57 -6.16 7.47
CA ALA A 400 17.17 -4.76 7.35
C ALA A 400 15.64 -4.66 7.33
N TYR A 401 15.08 -3.56 7.83
CA TYR A 401 13.64 -3.31 7.83
C TYR A 401 13.33 -1.82 7.93
N VAL A 402 12.09 -1.42 7.68
CA VAL A 402 11.64 -0.04 7.92
C VAL A 402 11.16 0.10 9.37
N GLY A 403 11.81 0.98 10.13
CA GLY A 403 11.36 1.44 11.43
C GLY A 403 10.61 2.76 11.31
N ALA A 404 9.41 2.84 11.87
CA ALA A 404 8.46 3.94 11.69
C ALA A 404 7.90 4.42 13.05
N PRO A 405 8.60 5.31 13.77
CA PRO A 405 8.10 5.90 15.01
C PRO A 405 6.89 6.79 14.74
N ALA A 406 5.88 6.75 15.62
CA ALA A 406 4.63 7.51 15.45
C ALA A 406 4.82 9.03 15.29
N THR A 407 5.88 9.61 15.84
CA THR A 407 6.15 11.06 15.84
C THR A 407 7.55 11.42 15.31
N GLY A 408 8.13 10.57 14.46
CA GLY A 408 9.46 10.81 13.89
C GLY A 408 9.60 10.24 12.49
N ALA A 409 10.78 10.43 11.88
CA ALA A 409 11.09 9.94 10.56
C ALA A 409 11.05 8.40 10.46
N MET A 410 10.47 7.89 9.36
CA MET A 410 10.79 6.54 8.89
C MET A 410 12.28 6.42 8.60
N ARG A 411 12.84 5.24 8.86
CA ARG A 411 14.26 4.95 8.67
C ARG A 411 14.49 3.48 8.37
N VAL A 412 15.52 3.19 7.57
CA VAL A 412 15.99 1.82 7.41
C VAL A 412 16.78 1.45 8.66
N MET A 413 16.38 0.37 9.31
CA MET A 413 16.99 -0.19 10.51
C MET A 413 17.76 -1.46 10.13
N LEU A 414 18.92 -1.66 10.75
CA LEU A 414 19.74 -2.84 10.60
C LEU A 414 19.86 -3.57 11.94
N ALA A 415 19.48 -4.83 11.97
CA ALA A 415 19.58 -5.69 13.13
C ALA A 415 20.43 -6.94 12.84
N GLY A 416 21.25 -7.34 13.80
CA GLY A 416 21.91 -8.65 13.83
C GLY A 416 21.23 -9.60 14.79
N ALA A 417 21.44 -10.91 14.66
CA ALA A 417 20.76 -11.96 15.42
C ALA A 417 20.84 -11.83 16.97
N LYS A 418 21.80 -11.07 17.49
CA LYS A 418 21.99 -10.79 18.92
C LYS A 418 22.27 -9.31 19.24
N GLY A 419 22.24 -8.43 18.24
CA GLY A 419 22.63 -7.03 18.37
C GLY A 419 21.43 -6.09 18.49
N ALA A 420 21.64 -4.91 19.05
CA ALA A 420 20.65 -3.85 18.99
C ALA A 420 20.50 -3.34 17.54
N ALA A 421 19.25 -3.08 17.14
CA ALA A 421 18.98 -2.46 15.85
C ALA A 421 19.49 -1.00 15.84
N HIS A 422 20.07 -0.57 14.73
CA HIS A 422 20.51 0.81 14.54
C HIS A 422 20.10 1.31 13.14
N PRO A 423 19.83 2.60 12.97
CA PRO A 423 19.50 3.15 11.67
C PRO A 423 20.72 3.16 10.74
N ILE A 424 20.47 2.97 9.44
CA ILE A 424 21.44 3.12 8.35
C ILE A 424 20.88 4.10 7.30
N GLY A 425 21.77 4.77 6.56
CA GLY A 425 21.39 5.91 5.72
C GLY A 425 21.92 7.24 6.26
N GLU A 426 21.88 8.29 5.45
CA GLU A 426 22.09 9.63 5.97
C GLU A 426 20.89 10.02 6.85
N ALA A 427 21.18 10.46 8.07
CA ALA A 427 20.24 11.27 8.81
C ALA A 427 20.14 12.62 8.07
N GLY A 428 19.18 12.75 7.16
CA GLY A 428 18.77 14.06 6.66
C GLY A 428 18.38 14.99 7.82
N ALA A 429 17.88 16.20 7.51
CA ALA A 429 17.35 17.07 8.55
C ALA A 429 16.37 16.27 9.45
N PRO A 430 16.52 16.31 10.79
CA PRO A 430 15.63 15.57 11.68
C PRO A 430 14.18 15.92 11.40
N TYR A 431 13.39 14.92 10.99
CA TYR A 431 11.94 15.09 10.87
C TYR A 431 11.30 14.74 12.22
N ALA A 432 10.89 15.77 12.94
CA ALA A 432 10.15 15.70 14.20
C ALA A 432 9.39 17.02 14.40
N PRO A 433 8.38 17.32 13.55
CA PRO A 433 7.61 18.54 13.70
C PRO A 433 7.01 18.62 15.10
N SER A 434 7.13 19.78 15.75
CA SER A 434 6.54 19.99 17.06
C SER A 434 5.01 19.87 16.97
N GLY A 435 4.39 19.27 17.99
CA GLY A 435 2.94 19.11 18.04
C GLY A 435 2.39 17.81 17.47
N MET A 436 3.21 16.95 16.83
CA MET A 436 2.79 15.57 16.55
C MET A 436 2.41 14.85 17.83
N VAL A 437 1.36 14.02 17.75
CA VAL A 437 0.89 13.18 18.85
C VAL A 437 1.12 11.71 18.53
N VAL A 438 1.32 10.88 19.54
CA VAL A 438 1.11 9.44 19.36
C VAL A 438 -0.40 9.22 19.31
N PRO A 439 -0.98 8.78 18.18
CA PRO A 439 -2.42 8.58 18.10
C PRO A 439 -2.85 7.47 19.06
N GLN A 440 -4.02 7.64 19.65
CA GLN A 440 -4.59 6.65 20.57
C GLN A 440 -5.44 5.65 19.78
N PRO A 441 -5.13 4.33 19.84
CA PRO A 441 -6.05 3.30 19.39
C PRO A 441 -7.37 3.37 20.16
N VAL A 442 -8.48 3.39 19.45
CA VAL A 442 -9.84 3.44 20.00
C VAL A 442 -10.74 2.43 19.31
N THR A 443 -11.77 2.00 20.01
CA THR A 443 -12.83 1.14 19.46
C THR A 443 -14.19 1.72 19.76
N PHE A 444 -15.13 1.54 18.84
CA PHE A 444 -16.52 1.95 18.98
C PHE A 444 -17.44 0.99 18.24
N THR A 445 -18.74 1.06 18.51
CA THR A 445 -19.70 0.04 18.05
C THR A 445 -20.60 0.60 16.95
N ALA A 446 -20.63 -0.11 15.82
CA ALA A 446 -21.57 0.11 14.72
C ALA A 446 -23.03 -0.19 15.13
N ALA A 447 -23.99 0.26 14.32
CA ALA A 447 -25.42 0.07 14.63
C ALA A 447 -25.83 -1.41 14.69
N ASP A 448 -25.16 -2.27 13.92
CA ASP A 448 -25.35 -3.72 13.92
C ASP A 448 -24.58 -4.48 15.01
N GLY A 449 -23.85 -3.78 15.89
CA GLY A 449 -23.06 -4.37 16.96
C GLY A 449 -21.61 -4.70 16.59
N THR A 450 -21.19 -4.48 15.34
CA THR A 450 -19.80 -4.69 14.92
C THR A 450 -18.87 -3.74 15.67
N THR A 451 -17.75 -4.27 16.17
CA THR A 451 -16.69 -3.44 16.78
C THR A 451 -15.83 -2.86 15.68
N ILE A 452 -15.72 -1.54 15.66
CA ILE A 452 -14.96 -0.76 14.69
C ILE A 452 -13.73 -0.19 15.39
N HIS A 453 -12.62 -0.17 14.66
CA HIS A 453 -11.32 0.27 15.14
C HIS A 453 -10.98 1.64 14.56
N GLY A 454 -10.12 2.39 15.24
CA GLY A 454 -9.64 3.66 14.74
C GLY A 454 -8.52 4.26 15.57
N GLN A 455 -7.99 5.38 15.08
CA GLN A 455 -6.92 6.13 15.72
C GLN A 455 -7.38 7.55 16.00
N LEU A 456 -7.35 7.95 17.27
CA LEU A 456 -7.72 9.28 17.73
C LEU A 456 -6.47 10.16 17.88
N PHE A 457 -6.44 11.26 17.12
CA PHE A 457 -5.40 12.28 17.19
C PHE A 457 -5.97 13.48 17.96
N ALA A 458 -5.43 13.72 19.16
CA ALA A 458 -5.86 14.81 20.02
C ALA A 458 -4.66 15.50 20.68
N ALA A 459 -4.34 16.71 20.22
CA ALA A 459 -3.33 17.54 20.87
C ALA A 459 -3.84 18.08 22.22
N LYS A 460 -2.94 18.15 23.21
CA LYS A 460 -3.24 18.70 24.55
C LYS A 460 -3.37 20.23 24.49
N GLY A 461 -4.26 20.80 25.30
CA GLY A 461 -4.50 22.25 25.36
C GLY A 461 -5.40 22.75 24.22
N GLY A 462 -5.54 24.07 24.08
CA GLY A 462 -6.43 24.73 23.10
C GLY A 462 -7.86 24.97 23.62
N SER A 463 -8.79 25.25 22.69
CA SER A 463 -10.21 25.47 22.99
C SER A 463 -10.84 24.28 23.74
N ALA A 464 -11.80 24.56 24.63
CA ALA A 464 -12.64 23.54 25.26
C ALA A 464 -13.72 22.97 24.31
N HIS A 465 -13.89 23.60 23.14
CA HIS A 465 -14.80 23.19 22.08
C HIS A 465 -14.01 23.20 20.77
N LYS A 466 -13.46 22.05 20.38
CA LYS A 466 -12.69 21.86 19.14
C LYS A 466 -13.57 21.26 18.06
N PRO A 467 -13.40 21.62 16.77
CA PRO A 467 -14.04 20.88 15.70
C PRO A 467 -13.52 19.44 15.64
N GLY A 468 -14.41 18.52 15.31
CA GLY A 468 -14.07 17.13 15.02
C GLY A 468 -13.83 16.94 13.52
N LEU A 469 -12.88 16.08 13.16
CA LEU A 469 -12.66 15.66 11.78
C LEU A 469 -12.62 14.14 11.70
N VAL A 470 -13.50 13.55 10.90
CA VAL A 470 -13.44 12.11 10.58
C VAL A 470 -12.56 11.94 9.34
N PHE A 471 -11.54 11.09 9.42
CA PHE A 471 -10.79 10.64 8.26
C PHE A 471 -11.23 9.23 7.88
N VAL A 472 -11.51 9.02 6.60
CA VAL A 472 -11.85 7.72 6.01
C VAL A 472 -10.85 7.40 4.91
N HIS A 473 -10.17 6.25 5.02
CA HIS A 473 -9.15 5.83 4.07
C HIS A 473 -9.76 5.34 2.75
N GLY A 474 -8.93 5.28 1.69
CA GLY A 474 -9.28 4.74 0.38
C GLY A 474 -9.61 3.24 0.38
N GLY A 475 -9.93 2.71 -0.81
CA GLY A 475 -10.70 1.47 -0.96
C GLY A 475 -10.07 0.22 -0.38
N PRO A 476 -10.90 -0.70 0.13
CA PRO A 476 -10.45 -1.94 0.76
C PRO A 476 -9.67 -2.84 -0.23
N PRO A 477 -8.82 -3.75 0.29
CA PRO A 477 -8.56 -3.93 1.72
C PRO A 477 -7.45 -2.99 2.23
N ARG A 478 -7.73 -2.16 3.24
CA ARG A 478 -6.75 -1.22 3.85
C ARG A 478 -6.91 -1.13 5.36
N GLN A 479 -5.86 -0.67 6.03
CA GLN A 479 -5.86 -0.39 7.47
C GLN A 479 -4.97 0.82 7.74
N MET A 480 -5.48 1.79 8.50
CA MET A 480 -4.67 2.85 9.10
C MET A 480 -4.06 2.36 10.40
N LEU A 481 -2.79 2.68 10.59
CA LEU A 481 -1.97 2.21 11.71
C LEU A 481 -1.94 3.26 12.83
N ALA A 482 -1.56 2.85 14.04
CA ALA A 482 -1.24 3.74 15.16
C ALA A 482 0.15 4.39 14.99
N GLY A 483 0.41 4.90 13.78
CA GLY A 483 1.71 5.36 13.30
C GLY A 483 1.70 5.48 11.77
N TRP A 484 2.88 5.67 11.19
CA TRP A 484 3.00 5.75 9.73
C TRP A 484 2.59 4.45 9.05
N ALA A 485 1.94 4.58 7.89
CA ALA A 485 1.62 3.46 7.00
C ALA A 485 2.79 3.12 6.08
N TYR A 486 2.90 1.84 5.68
CA TYR A 486 3.85 1.35 4.68
C TYR A 486 3.46 1.67 3.22
N ARG A 487 2.38 2.44 3.02
CA ARG A 487 1.93 2.93 1.71
C ARG A 487 1.97 4.46 1.70
N GLU A 488 2.54 5.03 0.64
CA GLU A 488 2.84 6.46 0.55
C GLU A 488 1.62 7.35 0.70
N TYR A 489 0.54 7.03 -0.02
CA TYR A 489 -0.73 7.76 0.04
C TYR A 489 -1.26 7.87 1.49
N TYR A 490 -1.10 6.83 2.30
CA TYR A 490 -1.59 6.83 3.69
C TYR A 490 -0.57 7.35 4.69
N ALA A 491 0.72 7.30 4.38
CA ALA A 491 1.73 8.08 5.09
C ALA A 491 1.43 9.59 4.95
N HIS A 492 1.02 10.03 3.75
CA HIS A 492 0.53 11.38 3.52
C HIS A 492 -0.70 11.70 4.36
N SER A 493 -1.73 10.83 4.33
CA SER A 493 -2.92 11.03 5.16
C SER A 493 -2.61 11.09 6.65
N TYR A 494 -1.63 10.31 7.12
CA TYR A 494 -1.16 10.36 8.51
C TYR A 494 -0.54 11.72 8.84
N ALA A 495 0.30 12.27 7.97
CA ALA A 495 0.88 13.60 8.14
C ALA A 495 -0.22 14.69 8.21
N MET A 496 -1.25 14.59 7.38
CA MET A 496 -2.39 15.51 7.41
C MET A 496 -3.24 15.38 8.68
N ASN A 497 -3.50 14.16 9.16
CA ASN A 497 -4.18 13.95 10.44
C ASN A 497 -3.39 14.57 11.62
N GLN A 498 -2.06 14.46 11.60
CA GLN A 498 -1.17 15.11 12.57
C GLN A 498 -1.20 16.63 12.45
N TYR A 499 -1.18 17.17 11.23
CA TYR A 499 -1.29 18.61 10.96
C TYR A 499 -2.60 19.15 11.54
N TYR A 500 -3.76 18.56 11.21
CA TYR A 500 -5.05 19.00 11.73
C TYR A 500 -5.11 18.92 13.27
N ALA A 501 -4.60 17.84 13.87
CA ALA A 501 -4.57 17.72 15.32
C ALA A 501 -3.71 18.80 15.99
N ALA A 502 -2.56 19.15 15.40
CA ALA A 502 -1.70 20.25 15.86
C ALA A 502 -2.36 21.63 15.67
N HIS A 503 -3.29 21.76 14.73
CA HIS A 503 -3.97 23.00 14.36
C HIS A 503 -5.41 23.11 14.91
N GLY A 504 -5.69 22.45 16.04
CA GLY A 504 -6.91 22.70 16.82
C GLY A 504 -8.07 21.73 16.57
N TYR A 505 -7.92 20.77 15.64
CA TYR A 505 -8.92 19.72 15.42
C TYR A 505 -8.72 18.54 16.39
N VAL A 506 -9.78 17.77 16.58
CA VAL A 506 -9.68 16.38 17.06
C VAL A 506 -10.00 15.47 15.89
N VAL A 507 -9.06 14.62 15.51
CA VAL A 507 -9.19 13.79 14.29
C VAL A 507 -9.40 12.34 14.66
N LEU A 508 -10.39 11.69 14.06
CA LEU A 508 -10.63 10.25 14.16
C LEU A 508 -10.39 9.60 12.80
N SER A 509 -9.31 8.83 12.69
CA SER A 509 -9.06 7.93 11.56
C SER A 509 -9.85 6.64 11.77
N VAL A 510 -10.81 6.35 10.90
CA VAL A 510 -11.70 5.19 11.02
C VAL A 510 -11.22 4.03 10.15
N ASN A 511 -10.98 2.88 10.76
CA ASN A 511 -10.80 1.60 10.07
C ASN A 511 -12.18 0.92 9.97
N TYR A 512 -12.88 1.18 8.87
CA TYR A 512 -14.21 0.61 8.60
C TYR A 512 -14.11 -0.85 8.15
N ARG A 513 -15.19 -1.63 8.30
CA ARG A 513 -15.29 -3.00 7.76
C ARG A 513 -14.96 -3.02 6.26
N LEU A 514 -14.51 -4.15 5.72
CA LEU A 514 -13.79 -4.29 4.44
C LEU A 514 -12.27 -4.08 4.57
N GLY A 515 -11.81 -3.44 5.65
CA GLY A 515 -10.39 -3.30 5.95
C GLY A 515 -9.69 -4.61 6.36
N ILE A 516 -8.36 -4.57 6.39
CA ILE A 516 -7.49 -5.68 6.84
C ILE A 516 -7.07 -5.53 8.30
N GLY A 517 -6.51 -6.61 8.86
CA GLY A 517 -5.94 -6.64 10.22
C GLY A 517 -6.90 -7.15 11.31
N TYR A 518 -8.18 -7.34 10.99
CA TYR A 518 -9.22 -7.74 11.97
C TYR A 518 -9.87 -9.10 11.63
N GLY A 519 -9.27 -9.84 10.70
CA GLY A 519 -9.71 -11.17 10.28
C GLY A 519 -10.72 -11.14 9.13
N ARG A 520 -10.89 -12.30 8.49
CA ARG A 520 -11.68 -12.44 7.26
C ARG A 520 -13.10 -11.89 7.39
N ALA A 521 -13.78 -12.14 8.51
CA ALA A 521 -15.16 -11.68 8.72
C ALA A 521 -15.31 -10.15 8.73
N PHE A 522 -14.28 -9.42 9.17
CA PHE A 522 -14.26 -7.96 9.13
C PHE A 522 -13.96 -7.44 7.71
N GLN A 523 -13.07 -8.12 6.99
CA GLN A 523 -12.69 -7.82 5.60
C GLN A 523 -13.78 -8.18 4.58
N HIS A 524 -14.63 -9.16 4.90
CA HIS A 524 -15.68 -9.71 4.03
C HIS A 524 -17.07 -9.62 4.70
N PRO A 525 -17.53 -8.41 5.07
CA PRO A 525 -18.81 -8.22 5.72
C PRO A 525 -19.98 -8.42 4.74
N ALA A 526 -21.11 -8.87 5.25
CA ALA A 526 -22.34 -8.92 4.47
C ALA A 526 -22.78 -7.51 4.03
N LYS A 527 -23.20 -7.38 2.77
CA LYS A 527 -23.66 -6.12 2.15
C LYS A 527 -22.58 -5.03 2.09
N GLY A 528 -21.30 -5.40 2.04
CA GLY A 528 -20.21 -4.46 1.79
C GLY A 528 -20.21 -3.92 0.36
N GLY A 529 -19.72 -2.69 0.17
CA GLY A 529 -19.51 -2.09 -1.14
C GLY A 529 -20.77 -2.04 -2.00
N ILE A 530 -20.70 -2.54 -3.24
CA ILE A 530 -21.81 -2.50 -4.21
C ILE A 530 -23.06 -3.29 -3.78
N ALA A 531 -22.95 -4.13 -2.74
CA ALA A 531 -24.04 -4.96 -2.22
C ALA A 531 -24.86 -4.29 -1.11
N GLY A 532 -24.61 -3.01 -0.81
CA GLY A 532 -25.41 -2.23 0.13
C GLY A 532 -24.65 -1.22 0.99
N ASN A 533 -23.34 -1.04 0.77
CA ASN A 533 -22.51 -0.05 1.47
C ASN A 533 -22.62 -0.14 3.02
N SER A 534 -22.60 -1.37 3.55
CA SER A 534 -22.74 -1.61 4.99
C SER A 534 -21.70 -0.90 5.84
N GLU A 535 -20.53 -0.61 5.29
CA GLU A 535 -19.41 0.09 5.92
C GLU A 535 -19.70 1.54 6.27
N TYR A 536 -20.68 2.18 5.61
CA TYR A 536 -21.03 3.56 5.95
C TYR A 536 -21.58 3.71 7.39
N GLN A 537 -22.20 2.66 7.93
CA GLN A 537 -22.66 2.67 9.32
C GLN A 537 -21.49 2.78 10.33
N ASP A 538 -20.29 2.38 9.92
CA ASP A 538 -19.07 2.46 10.73
C ASP A 538 -18.57 3.91 10.79
N VAL A 539 -18.69 4.64 9.69
CA VAL A 539 -18.42 6.08 9.63
C VAL A 539 -19.40 6.86 10.51
N GLN A 540 -20.69 6.51 10.47
CA GLN A 540 -21.69 7.09 11.37
C GLN A 540 -21.38 6.79 12.85
N ALA A 541 -20.88 5.58 13.15
CA ALA A 541 -20.45 5.23 14.50
C ALA A 541 -19.22 6.03 14.94
N GLY A 542 -18.26 6.24 14.04
CA GLY A 542 -17.09 7.09 14.26
C GLY A 542 -17.49 8.53 14.56
N ALA A 543 -18.43 9.10 13.80
CA ALA A 543 -18.95 10.44 14.07
C ALA A 543 -19.64 10.56 15.44
N ARG A 544 -20.42 9.54 15.86
CA ARG A 544 -21.02 9.49 17.20
C ARG A 544 -19.96 9.40 18.30
N PHE A 545 -18.94 8.57 18.11
CA PHE A 545 -17.81 8.46 19.04
C PHE A 545 -17.06 9.80 19.16
N LEU A 546 -16.77 10.45 18.04
CA LEU A 546 -16.08 11.72 18.00
C LEU A 546 -16.91 12.83 18.66
N ALA A 547 -18.22 12.89 18.39
CA ALA A 547 -19.15 13.82 19.05
C ALA A 547 -19.21 13.65 20.58
N ALA A 548 -19.03 12.42 21.07
CA ALA A 548 -19.00 12.11 22.50
C ALA A 548 -17.61 12.28 23.14
N THR A 549 -16.56 12.54 22.33
CA THR A 549 -15.20 12.70 22.83
C THR A 549 -15.06 14.05 23.54
N ASN A 550 -14.49 14.02 24.76
CA ASN A 550 -14.35 15.22 25.58
C ASN A 550 -13.58 16.33 24.85
N GLY A 551 -14.16 17.53 24.82
CA GLY A 551 -13.57 18.70 24.15
C GLY A 551 -13.92 18.83 22.67
N VAL A 552 -14.69 17.91 22.08
CA VAL A 552 -15.21 18.03 20.71
C VAL A 552 -16.55 18.76 20.73
N ASP A 553 -16.74 19.67 19.77
CA ASP A 553 -18.02 20.33 19.50
C ASP A 553 -18.82 19.51 18.47
N PRO A 554 -19.92 18.86 18.88
CA PRO A 554 -20.72 18.03 17.97
C PRO A 554 -21.40 18.84 16.87
N ALA A 555 -21.50 20.17 17.01
CA ALA A 555 -22.03 21.03 15.97
C ALA A 555 -21.01 21.37 14.86
N ARG A 556 -19.75 20.93 15.01
CA ARG A 556 -18.63 21.24 14.08
C ARG A 556 -17.81 19.99 13.76
N ILE A 557 -18.48 18.98 13.23
CA ILE A 557 -17.84 17.77 12.72
C ILE A 557 -17.75 17.86 11.20
N GLY A 558 -16.56 17.70 10.65
CA GLY A 558 -16.34 17.49 9.22
C GLY A 558 -15.85 16.09 8.91
N ILE A 559 -15.70 15.80 7.62
CA ILE A 559 -15.16 14.53 7.13
C ILE A 559 -14.24 14.77 5.93
N TRP A 560 -13.20 13.95 5.79
CA TRP A 560 -12.39 13.95 4.58
C TRP A 560 -11.84 12.57 4.26
N GLY A 561 -11.53 12.36 2.99
CA GLY A 561 -10.93 11.13 2.50
C GLY A 561 -10.84 11.15 0.99
N GLY A 562 -10.09 10.20 0.45
CA GLY A 562 -9.96 10.08 -1.00
C GLY A 562 -10.21 8.68 -1.54
N SER A 563 -10.46 8.56 -2.84
CA SER A 563 -10.87 7.31 -3.48
C SER A 563 -12.18 6.79 -2.86
N TYR A 564 -12.19 5.58 -2.32
CA TYR A 564 -13.30 5.08 -1.49
C TYR A 564 -13.56 5.93 -0.24
N GLY A 565 -12.54 6.60 0.30
CA GLY A 565 -12.72 7.60 1.35
C GLY A 565 -13.49 8.83 0.85
N GLY A 566 -13.34 9.19 -0.43
CA GLY A 566 -14.18 10.17 -1.10
C GLY A 566 -15.63 9.68 -1.20
N LEU A 567 -15.84 8.41 -1.60
CA LEU A 567 -17.17 7.78 -1.56
C LEU A 567 -17.84 7.87 -0.18
N LEU A 568 -17.11 7.55 0.89
CA LEU A 568 -17.63 7.63 2.25
C LEU A 568 -17.81 9.08 2.74
N THR A 569 -16.99 10.02 2.26
CA THR A 569 -17.16 11.46 2.46
C THR A 569 -18.44 11.96 1.78
N ALA A 570 -18.66 11.60 0.53
CA ALA A 570 -19.86 11.93 -0.22
C ALA A 570 -21.12 11.29 0.41
N HIS A 571 -21.03 10.03 0.87
CA HIS A 571 -22.13 9.39 1.61
C HIS A 571 -22.46 10.12 2.90
N ALA A 572 -21.44 10.52 3.67
CA ALA A 572 -21.59 11.31 4.88
C ALA A 572 -22.37 12.60 4.65
N LEU A 573 -22.07 13.30 3.54
CA LEU A 573 -22.75 14.54 3.22
C LEU A 573 -24.14 14.31 2.61
N ALA A 574 -24.31 13.28 1.77
CA ALA A 574 -25.59 12.94 1.14
C ALA A 574 -26.65 12.45 2.14
N HIS A 575 -26.24 11.63 3.11
CA HIS A 575 -27.14 11.05 4.10
C HIS A 575 -27.23 11.86 5.40
N ASP A 576 -26.13 12.47 5.84
CA ASP A 576 -25.99 12.98 7.21
C ASP A 576 -25.39 14.41 7.26
N SER A 577 -25.76 15.29 6.32
CA SER A 577 -25.40 16.73 6.37
C SER A 577 -25.78 17.43 7.69
N ALA A 578 -26.74 16.89 8.45
CA ALA A 578 -27.09 17.37 9.78
C ALA A 578 -25.99 17.10 10.83
N THR A 579 -25.18 16.05 10.64
CA THR A 579 -24.02 15.71 11.47
C THR A 579 -22.75 16.31 10.87
N PHE A 580 -22.48 16.06 9.58
CA PHE A 580 -21.28 16.51 8.90
C PHE A 580 -21.47 17.87 8.26
N LYS A 581 -20.77 18.88 8.77
CA LYS A 581 -20.95 20.30 8.39
C LYS A 581 -20.16 20.73 7.17
N ALA A 582 -19.14 19.98 6.80
CA ALA A 582 -18.36 20.17 5.60
C ALA A 582 -17.62 18.87 5.29
N GLY A 583 -17.21 18.69 4.03
CA GLY A 583 -16.25 17.65 3.71
C GLY A 583 -15.28 17.98 2.59
N VAL A 584 -14.17 17.25 2.57
CA VAL A 584 -13.15 17.33 1.52
C VAL A 584 -13.04 15.97 0.86
N ASP A 585 -13.46 15.91 -0.40
CA ASP A 585 -13.47 14.70 -1.22
C ASP A 585 -12.30 14.73 -2.20
N PHE A 586 -11.35 13.83 -1.98
CA PHE A 586 -10.23 13.59 -2.88
C PHE A 586 -10.60 12.49 -3.88
N HIS A 587 -10.86 12.85 -5.14
CA HIS A 587 -10.97 11.94 -6.29
C HIS A 587 -11.86 10.71 -5.97
N GLY A 588 -13.02 11.00 -5.36
CA GLY A 588 -13.96 10.01 -4.84
C GLY A 588 -14.75 9.26 -5.91
N VAL A 589 -15.18 8.05 -5.54
CA VAL A 589 -16.20 7.31 -6.28
C VAL A 589 -17.58 7.84 -5.89
N HIS A 590 -18.41 8.19 -6.86
CA HIS A 590 -19.74 8.75 -6.62
C HIS A 590 -20.89 7.91 -7.19
N ASP A 591 -20.60 7.09 -8.20
CA ASP A 591 -21.52 6.10 -8.78
C ASP A 591 -20.75 4.83 -9.18
N TRP A 592 -20.96 3.76 -8.42
CA TRP A 592 -20.39 2.43 -8.65
C TRP A 592 -20.87 1.78 -9.93
N SER A 593 -22.07 2.12 -10.40
CA SER A 593 -22.66 1.53 -11.60
C SER A 593 -21.89 1.94 -12.87
N LEU A 594 -21.03 2.96 -12.78
CA LEU A 594 -20.16 3.43 -13.86
C LEU A 594 -18.80 2.72 -13.91
N PHE A 595 -18.58 1.65 -13.13
CA PHE A 595 -17.32 0.89 -13.10
C PHE A 595 -17.44 -0.49 -13.77
N PRO A 596 -17.08 -0.60 -15.07
CA PRO A 596 -17.07 -1.89 -15.78
C PRO A 596 -16.18 -2.96 -15.15
N SER A 597 -15.16 -2.55 -14.39
CA SER A 597 -14.26 -3.45 -13.66
C SER A 597 -14.92 -4.13 -12.47
N LEU A 598 -16.04 -3.59 -11.97
CA LEU A 598 -16.81 -4.18 -10.88
C LEU A 598 -18.04 -4.90 -11.39
N ILE A 599 -18.72 -4.30 -12.37
CA ILE A 599 -19.91 -4.86 -13.00
C ILE A 599 -19.76 -4.69 -14.51
N SER A 600 -19.49 -5.78 -15.20
CA SER A 600 -19.45 -5.81 -16.66
C SER A 600 -20.72 -6.43 -17.22
N LYS A 601 -21.25 -5.86 -18.30
CA LYS A 601 -22.38 -6.45 -19.01
C LYS A 601 -21.91 -7.69 -19.77
N PRO A 602 -22.51 -8.88 -19.54
CA PRO A 602 -22.14 -10.08 -20.29
C PRO A 602 -22.44 -9.93 -21.79
N ASP A 603 -21.45 -10.16 -22.65
CA ASP A 603 -21.60 -10.15 -24.12
C ASP A 603 -22.16 -11.48 -24.65
N ARG A 604 -23.34 -11.87 -24.15
CA ARG A 604 -24.02 -13.13 -24.46
C ARG A 604 -25.54 -13.04 -24.19
N TYR A 605 -26.27 -14.13 -24.39
CA TYR A 605 -27.72 -14.17 -24.07
C TYR A 605 -27.99 -14.20 -22.56
N GLU A 606 -27.29 -15.07 -21.81
CA GLU A 606 -27.39 -15.14 -20.36
C GLU A 606 -26.81 -13.87 -19.73
N GLN A 607 -27.59 -13.17 -18.92
CA GLN A 607 -27.17 -11.90 -18.30
C GLN A 607 -26.84 -12.05 -16.82
N GLY A 608 -27.00 -13.25 -16.26
CA GLY A 608 -26.84 -13.47 -14.82
C GLY A 608 -27.74 -12.54 -14.02
N ASP A 609 -27.17 -11.88 -13.01
CA ASP A 609 -27.83 -10.89 -12.18
C ASP A 609 -27.40 -9.44 -12.52
N TYR A 610 -26.87 -9.19 -13.72
CA TYR A 610 -26.33 -7.89 -14.13
C TYR A 610 -27.24 -6.71 -13.81
N GLU A 611 -28.55 -6.78 -14.14
CA GLU A 611 -29.49 -5.68 -13.86
C GLU A 611 -29.67 -5.43 -12.37
N ALA A 612 -29.73 -6.51 -11.56
CA ALA A 612 -29.83 -6.40 -10.11
C ALA A 612 -28.53 -5.84 -9.50
N ALA A 613 -27.37 -6.26 -10.01
CA ALA A 613 -26.06 -5.74 -9.63
C ALA A 613 -25.92 -4.25 -9.93
N MET A 614 -26.30 -3.81 -11.13
CA MET A 614 -26.28 -2.40 -11.52
C MET A 614 -27.18 -1.54 -10.63
N LYS A 615 -28.40 -2.03 -10.33
CA LYS A 615 -29.32 -1.36 -9.42
C LYS A 615 -28.73 -1.26 -8.01
N SER A 616 -28.21 -2.37 -7.48
CA SER A 616 -27.60 -2.41 -6.14
C SER A 616 -26.38 -1.48 -6.04
N ALA A 617 -25.53 -1.46 -7.07
CA ALA A 617 -24.38 -0.58 -7.12
C ALA A 617 -24.77 0.90 -7.06
N PHE A 618 -25.73 1.33 -7.88
CA PHE A 618 -26.23 2.70 -7.84
C PHE A 618 -26.88 3.03 -6.48
N GLU A 619 -27.72 2.13 -5.94
CA GLU A 619 -28.34 2.32 -4.62
C GLU A 619 -27.32 2.35 -3.47
N SER A 620 -26.14 1.75 -3.67
CA SER A 620 -25.00 1.77 -2.73
C SER A 620 -24.08 2.97 -2.93
N SER A 621 -24.40 3.88 -3.86
CA SER A 621 -23.60 5.05 -4.20
C SER A 621 -24.18 6.35 -3.63
N PRO A 622 -23.34 7.35 -3.32
CA PRO A 622 -23.80 8.60 -2.70
C PRO A 622 -24.75 9.39 -3.62
N GLU A 623 -24.64 9.25 -4.94
CA GLU A 623 -25.54 9.89 -5.89
C GLU A 623 -27.01 9.45 -5.75
N ALA A 624 -27.28 8.23 -5.27
CA ALA A 624 -28.65 7.79 -5.01
C ALA A 624 -29.33 8.56 -3.87
N ALA A 625 -28.55 9.17 -2.98
CA ALA A 625 -29.02 9.93 -1.82
C ALA A 625 -28.85 11.45 -1.95
N LEU A 626 -28.47 11.94 -3.14
CA LEU A 626 -28.04 13.33 -3.37
C LEU A 626 -29.00 14.41 -2.83
N LYS A 627 -30.32 14.13 -2.83
CA LYS A 627 -31.36 15.03 -2.33
C LYS A 627 -31.15 15.46 -0.86
N GLY A 628 -30.52 14.61 -0.05
CA GLY A 628 -30.21 14.92 1.36
C GLY A 628 -28.97 15.81 1.55
N TRP A 629 -28.19 16.05 0.49
CA TRP A 629 -26.92 16.76 0.58
C TRP A 629 -27.09 18.28 0.64
N THR A 630 -26.86 18.86 1.82
CA THR A 630 -26.92 20.32 2.02
C THR A 630 -25.59 20.95 2.47
N SER A 631 -24.69 20.16 3.04
CA SER A 631 -23.40 20.65 3.54
C SER A 631 -22.40 20.96 2.41
N PRO A 632 -21.56 22.00 2.56
CA PRO A 632 -20.53 22.34 1.58
C PRO A 632 -19.49 21.23 1.41
N VAL A 633 -18.98 21.08 0.19
CA VAL A 633 -17.89 20.14 -0.13
C VAL A 633 -16.81 20.78 -0.99
N LEU A 634 -15.55 20.43 -0.74
CA LEU A 634 -14.43 20.69 -1.65
C LEU A 634 -14.11 19.41 -2.41
N LEU A 635 -14.21 19.44 -3.74
CA LEU A 635 -13.86 18.32 -4.62
C LEU A 635 -12.45 18.52 -5.19
N ILE A 636 -11.54 17.59 -4.96
CA ILE A 636 -10.15 17.65 -5.40
C ILE A 636 -9.84 16.44 -6.28
N ALA A 637 -9.31 16.63 -7.49
CA ALA A 637 -8.96 15.50 -8.35
C ALA A 637 -7.85 15.83 -9.35
N GLY A 638 -7.04 14.83 -9.69
CA GLY A 638 -6.24 14.80 -10.91
C GLY A 638 -7.13 14.46 -12.10
N ASP A 639 -6.96 15.11 -13.24
CA ASP A 639 -7.81 14.82 -14.43
C ASP A 639 -7.33 13.62 -15.26
N ASP A 640 -6.06 13.21 -15.12
CA ASP A 640 -5.50 11.95 -15.64
C ASP A 640 -5.60 10.83 -14.57
N ASP A 641 -6.68 10.82 -13.79
CA ASP A 641 -6.93 9.77 -12.81
C ASP A 641 -7.19 8.42 -13.53
N ARG A 642 -6.21 7.54 -13.40
CA ARG A 642 -6.15 6.20 -14.00
C ARG A 642 -6.78 5.12 -13.14
N ASN A 643 -7.43 5.49 -12.04
CA ASN A 643 -8.10 4.58 -11.13
C ASN A 643 -9.59 4.93 -11.01
N VAL A 644 -9.90 6.08 -10.42
CA VAL A 644 -11.27 6.63 -10.35
C VAL A 644 -11.44 7.60 -11.50
N ARG A 645 -12.27 7.23 -12.47
CA ARG A 645 -12.45 8.04 -13.67
C ARG A 645 -12.90 9.46 -13.32
N PHE A 646 -12.25 10.46 -13.91
CA PHE A 646 -12.53 11.88 -13.66
C PHE A 646 -13.98 12.29 -13.98
N ASP A 647 -14.70 11.52 -14.81
CA ASP A 647 -16.12 11.75 -15.09
C ASP A 647 -17.00 11.64 -13.83
N GLN A 648 -16.59 10.89 -12.80
CA GLN A 648 -17.23 10.84 -11.48
C GLN A 648 -17.29 12.21 -10.82
N THR A 649 -16.16 12.95 -10.80
CA THR A 649 -16.08 14.29 -10.22
C THR A 649 -16.87 15.30 -11.06
N VAL A 650 -16.80 15.18 -12.40
CA VAL A 650 -17.56 16.05 -13.31
C VAL A 650 -19.06 15.90 -13.12
N ASP A 651 -19.56 14.67 -13.02
CA ASP A 651 -21.00 14.42 -12.86
C ASP A 651 -21.52 14.89 -11.51
N LEU A 652 -20.84 14.54 -10.41
CA LEU A 652 -21.21 15.01 -9.07
C LEU A 652 -21.27 16.55 -9.01
N ALA A 653 -20.24 17.24 -9.50
CA ALA A 653 -20.20 18.70 -9.51
C ALA A 653 -21.37 19.32 -10.31
N ARG A 654 -21.76 18.70 -11.44
CA ARG A 654 -22.93 19.15 -12.20
C ARG A 654 -24.23 18.97 -11.42
N ARG A 655 -24.39 17.86 -10.70
CA ARG A 655 -25.60 17.59 -9.92
C ARG A 655 -25.70 18.48 -8.68
N LEU A 656 -24.60 18.68 -7.95
CA LEU A 656 -24.52 19.62 -6.83
C LEU A 656 -24.89 21.04 -7.27
N ARG A 657 -24.37 21.50 -8.42
CA ARG A 657 -24.74 22.78 -9.03
C ARG A 657 -26.24 22.85 -9.35
N ALA A 658 -26.81 21.78 -9.93
CA ALA A 658 -28.21 21.76 -10.33
C ALA A 658 -29.18 21.86 -9.13
N GLN A 659 -28.82 21.30 -7.97
CA GLN A 659 -29.63 21.39 -6.75
C GLN A 659 -29.30 22.60 -5.87
N GLY A 660 -28.23 23.35 -6.17
CA GLY A 660 -27.82 24.53 -5.41
C GLY A 660 -27.05 24.21 -4.13
N THR A 661 -26.50 23.01 -3.98
CA THR A 661 -25.61 22.67 -2.85
C THR A 661 -24.28 23.39 -3.03
N PRO A 662 -23.75 24.08 -2.01
CA PRO A 662 -22.45 24.75 -2.10
C PRO A 662 -21.33 23.74 -2.35
N TYR A 663 -20.48 24.00 -3.34
CA TYR A 663 -19.28 23.21 -3.55
C TYR A 663 -18.15 24.06 -4.15
N GLU A 664 -16.92 23.64 -3.89
CA GLU A 664 -15.69 24.17 -4.47
C GLU A 664 -14.96 23.04 -5.21
N THR A 665 -14.13 23.38 -6.20
CA THR A 665 -13.34 22.39 -6.95
C THR A 665 -11.89 22.82 -7.07
N PHE A 666 -10.96 21.89 -6.88
CA PHE A 666 -9.54 22.09 -7.17
C PHE A 666 -9.03 20.94 -8.05
N ILE A 667 -8.82 21.23 -9.34
CA ILE A 667 -8.46 20.22 -10.34
C ILE A 667 -6.99 20.37 -10.71
N LEU A 668 -6.27 19.25 -10.75
CA LEU A 668 -4.85 19.16 -11.07
C LEU A 668 -4.66 18.49 -12.44
N PRO A 669 -4.38 19.26 -13.50
CA PRO A 669 -4.15 18.68 -14.82
C PRO A 669 -2.95 17.72 -14.86
N ASN A 670 -3.10 16.60 -15.56
CA ASN A 670 -2.12 15.53 -15.77
C ASN A 670 -1.66 14.77 -14.51
N GLU A 671 -2.22 15.07 -13.34
CA GLU A 671 -2.01 14.26 -12.14
C GLU A 671 -2.89 13.01 -12.18
N ILE A 672 -2.35 11.93 -11.61
CA ILE A 672 -3.07 10.65 -11.51
C ILE A 672 -3.77 10.52 -10.14
N HIS A 673 -4.32 9.34 -9.86
CA HIS A 673 -5.06 9.04 -8.64
C HIS A 673 -4.31 9.41 -7.35
N GLY A 674 -3.13 8.83 -7.13
CA GLY A 674 -2.20 9.30 -6.11
C GLY A 674 -1.29 10.33 -6.74
N PHE A 675 -1.34 11.59 -6.29
CA PHE A 675 -0.55 12.64 -6.93
C PHE A 675 0.94 12.29 -6.86
N LEU A 676 1.60 12.42 -8.01
CA LEU A 676 3.00 12.05 -8.18
C LEU A 676 3.93 13.16 -7.69
N ARG A 677 3.47 14.41 -7.73
CA ARG A 677 4.25 15.56 -7.28
C ARG A 677 3.89 15.95 -5.86
N TYR A 678 4.93 16.30 -5.09
CA TYR A 678 4.74 16.92 -3.79
C TYR A 678 4.07 18.29 -3.90
N GLU A 679 4.43 19.09 -4.92
CA GLU A 679 3.79 20.39 -5.14
C GLU A 679 2.27 20.27 -5.32
N SER A 680 1.81 19.21 -6.01
CA SER A 680 0.39 18.93 -6.20
C SER A 680 -0.31 18.61 -4.88
N TRP A 681 0.30 17.75 -4.06
CA TRP A 681 -0.18 17.44 -2.70
C TRP A 681 -0.25 18.68 -1.82
N LEU A 682 0.84 19.45 -1.73
CA LEU A 682 0.90 20.66 -0.91
C LEU A 682 -0.22 21.64 -1.27
N ARG A 683 -0.42 21.92 -2.56
CA ARG A 683 -1.46 22.86 -3.00
C ARG A 683 -2.88 22.33 -2.74
N ALA A 684 -3.11 21.03 -2.94
CA ALA A 684 -4.40 20.41 -2.63
C ALA A 684 -4.71 20.49 -1.13
N ASP A 685 -3.73 20.24 -0.28
CA ASP A 685 -3.86 20.31 1.17
C ASP A 685 -4.02 21.74 1.68
N GLU A 686 -3.32 22.72 1.10
CA GLU A 686 -3.50 24.14 1.42
C GLU A 686 -4.95 24.58 1.22
N VAL A 687 -5.54 24.23 0.06
CA VAL A 687 -6.95 24.54 -0.24
C VAL A 687 -7.89 23.77 0.70
N SER A 688 -7.56 22.53 1.06
CA SER A 688 -8.32 21.72 2.02
C SER A 688 -8.33 22.34 3.42
N VAL A 689 -7.15 22.76 3.89
CA VAL A 689 -6.96 23.44 5.18
C VAL A 689 -7.72 24.76 5.20
N GLU A 690 -7.64 25.56 4.13
CA GLU A 690 -8.38 26.82 4.04
C GLU A 690 -9.89 26.59 4.09
N PHE A 691 -10.40 25.64 3.29
CA PHE A 691 -11.81 25.29 3.23
C PHE A 691 -12.36 24.81 4.58
N LEU A 692 -11.68 23.87 5.24
CA LEU A 692 -12.08 23.37 6.56
C LEU A 692 -11.92 24.44 7.65
N GLY A 693 -10.93 25.32 7.53
CA GLY A 693 -10.74 26.46 8.43
C GLY A 693 -11.93 27.43 8.38
N ARG A 694 -12.41 27.77 7.17
CA ARG A 694 -13.58 28.64 6.98
C ARG A 694 -14.88 28.01 7.49
N THR A 695 -15.05 26.71 7.25
CA THR A 695 -16.31 26.00 7.53
C THR A 695 -16.44 25.52 8.98
N LEU A 696 -15.34 25.05 9.60
CA LEU A 696 -15.34 24.46 10.95
C LEU A 696 -14.72 25.34 12.03
N LYS A 697 -13.94 26.38 11.65
CA LYS A 697 -13.42 27.42 12.57
C LYS A 697 -12.64 26.83 13.78
N PRO A 698 -11.50 26.15 13.55
CA PRO A 698 -10.72 25.47 14.58
C PRO A 698 -10.20 26.35 15.70
#